data_AF-W6KX67-F1
#
_entry.id   AF-W6KX67-F1
#
_cell.length_a   1.000
_cell.length_b   1.000
_cell.length_c   1.000
_cell.angle_alpha   90.00
_cell.angle_beta   90.00
_cell.angle_gamma   90.00
#
_symmetry.space_group_name_H-M   'P 1'
#
loop_
_entity.id
_entity.type
_entity.pdbx_description
1 polymer ?
#
loop_
_entity_poly.entity_id
_entity_poly.type
_entity_poly.pdbx_seq_one_letter_code
_entity_poly.pdbx_strand_id
1 'polypeptide(L)'
;MSDPSEDEYDSVSDISEISPESEILAPVQKRIEEQLKKHLQEVNQQLNEANNEFKAVHMERETCGANLYNAQQQLARLQETLESYNESHSAIQAEYGEKLMERDKLSNITEEAQQKTDDMQKQYTKFQGELSKLSETVLKVEQFNEHLKDETELERRAAHKTEDDVVALEKAKLRQDALVRSLEERIQSFEEQSASLSEQIETQQKETQAARDILAEAMGEIEAINVEKKHLAQQWKSSLIGIQRRHDAMKKTEEALHTQKETLQTLENEITRYRHDINTEQTENAKLNEFASRVENEIIVLEKQMDILYEKRDKASESYSLLKSSVEQTEAEIKVLEQQLKGKSKEVNELNKHILKHDNAVKSMESEVLKYLTEQTSLKKGSQDVLREIEKIKETINTKEVQITNMENELARIRVDYLQATAYNETLQETLDGLETELQTRGALIEKMQQDIRRRNDDIDRKQKRLDQLNQHYEQIMSAHNGESDEHIGPLEATINSLSRAISERSKENEVLQQEWIKLQTELVDYNITMNEINEAILDYQAKSTILAQKRDRLASAIQLKKQEIASLSSKSESMHVEMKRINTLLVKNVETTKNTTNEAFLLENELLKRLEDKKREAIQLEWKVDAARQAKSDILQQILDCERDILFWDRKLQIARETEMALDPSIGRAEVEKMKKEIAFMEERLSQLQREQKFLITEMQKLIDHREIIRMKGKGVLNAVHAQKRGVTRLGVQKENTQLFKELNGKRQESQAKEKQVKEILADMEKTVSEVDHTKREIEELDGQIEAYRRQLASIQKEKEHIDDEKELKQNTFQRLREAEKGSYKLTCYPEDTEAEESRLEEGRQNTIRIIEELASQFPELTSELQDLMGSV
;
A
#
# COMPACT_ATOMS: atom_id res chain seq x y z
N MET A 1 117.17 128.84 -57.17
CA MET A 1 117.02 130.31 -57.08
C MET A 1 116.41 130.63 -55.73
N SER A 2 116.90 131.53 -54.85
CA SER A 2 118.24 132.09 -54.61
C SER A 2 118.24 132.83 -53.23
N ASP A 3 119.21 132.56 -52.35
CA ASP A 3 119.99 133.36 -51.34
C ASP A 3 119.61 134.82 -50.91
N PRO A 4 120.24 135.46 -49.85
CA PRO A 4 120.72 135.05 -48.48
C PRO A 4 120.63 136.18 -47.35
N SER A 5 121.31 136.09 -46.16
CA SER A 5 122.07 137.18 -45.38
C SER A 5 122.16 137.11 -43.78
N GLU A 6 123.25 137.65 -43.14
CA GLU A 6 123.80 137.47 -41.73
C GLU A 6 123.84 138.78 -40.80
N ASP A 7 124.53 139.11 -39.63
CA ASP A 7 125.70 138.76 -38.72
C ASP A 7 125.41 139.09 -37.16
N GLU A 8 126.22 139.44 -36.08
CA GLU A 8 127.66 139.79 -35.71
C GLU A 8 128.11 139.65 -34.15
N TYR A 9 128.76 140.63 -33.42
CA TYR A 9 129.65 140.54 -32.17
C TYR A 9 129.34 141.50 -30.91
N ASP A 10 130.05 141.74 -29.74
CA ASP A 10 131.03 141.11 -28.74
C ASP A 10 131.26 141.99 -27.39
N SER A 11 131.97 141.48 -26.32
CA SER A 11 133.00 142.17 -25.42
C SER A 11 132.91 142.40 -23.84
N VAL A 12 134.06 142.73 -23.15
CA VAL A 12 134.43 142.51 -21.68
C VAL A 12 135.36 143.58 -20.97
N SER A 13 135.45 143.70 -19.61
CA SER A 13 136.63 144.22 -18.79
C SER A 13 136.59 143.95 -17.23
N ASP A 14 137.65 144.30 -16.44
CA ASP A 14 138.13 143.58 -15.20
C ASP A 14 138.89 144.39 -14.06
N ILE A 15 139.43 143.72 -12.99
CA ILE A 15 140.53 144.11 -12.01
C ILE A 15 140.17 145.08 -10.82
N SER A 16 140.72 145.14 -9.56
CA SER A 16 141.60 144.38 -8.58
C SER A 16 141.68 145.19 -7.21
N GLU A 17 142.35 144.93 -6.04
CA GLU A 17 142.93 143.81 -5.22
C GLU A 17 143.39 144.32 -3.79
N ILE A 18 143.60 143.46 -2.76
CA ILE A 18 144.40 143.68 -1.50
C ILE A 18 145.09 142.36 -1.04
N SER A 19 146.26 142.43 -0.39
CA SER A 19 147.23 141.34 -0.09
C SER A 19 146.76 140.19 0.86
N PRO A 20 147.27 138.93 0.72
CA PRO A 20 146.50 137.73 1.09
C PRO A 20 146.95 136.86 2.29
N GLU A 21 148.10 137.06 2.94
CA GLU A 21 148.67 136.00 3.82
C GLU A 21 148.62 136.31 5.33
N SER A 22 147.60 135.78 6.04
CA SER A 22 147.53 135.80 7.52
C SER A 22 146.67 134.65 8.06
N GLU A 23 147.24 133.77 8.90
CA GLU A 23 146.59 132.50 9.26
C GLU A 23 145.27 132.64 10.04
N ILE A 24 145.05 133.75 10.75
CA ILE A 24 143.77 134.01 11.45
C ILE A 24 142.65 134.34 10.43
N LEU A 25 143.00 134.86 9.26
CA LEU A 25 142.08 135.01 8.13
C LEU A 25 141.96 133.73 7.28
N ALA A 26 142.77 132.70 7.48
CA ALA A 26 142.72 131.48 6.66
C ALA A 26 141.31 130.83 6.58
N PRO A 27 140.47 130.77 7.64
CA PRO A 27 139.09 130.26 7.54
C PRO A 27 138.12 131.17 6.78
N VAL A 28 138.50 132.43 6.52
CA VAL A 28 137.74 133.45 5.78
C VAL A 28 138.24 133.54 4.33
N GLN A 29 139.55 133.49 4.13
CA GLN A 29 140.20 133.47 2.82
C GLN A 29 139.95 132.14 2.12
N LYS A 30 140.02 130.99 2.83
CA LYS A 30 139.45 129.74 2.31
C LYS A 30 137.96 129.84 2.05
N ARG A 31 137.18 130.60 2.81
CA ARG A 31 135.74 130.77 2.51
C ARG A 31 135.49 131.50 1.19
N ILE A 32 136.36 132.45 0.85
CA ILE A 32 136.30 133.22 -0.41
C ILE A 32 136.88 132.39 -1.56
N GLU A 33 138.02 131.71 -1.37
CA GLU A 33 138.55 130.75 -2.34
C GLU A 33 137.58 129.58 -2.60
N GLU A 34 136.94 129.02 -1.57
CA GLU A 34 135.93 127.98 -1.70
C GLU A 34 134.64 128.52 -2.30
N GLN A 35 134.23 129.76 -2.01
CA GLN A 35 133.11 130.39 -2.75
C GLN A 35 133.44 130.48 -4.25
N LEU A 36 134.64 130.91 -4.63
CA LEU A 36 135.05 131.04 -6.04
C LEU A 36 135.30 129.68 -6.71
N LYS A 37 136.00 128.75 -6.04
CA LYS A 37 136.24 127.38 -6.52
C LYS A 37 134.95 126.57 -6.57
N LYS A 38 133.99 126.77 -5.64
CA LYS A 38 132.62 126.26 -5.81
C LYS A 38 131.91 126.93 -6.96
N HIS A 39 131.95 128.24 -7.13
CA HIS A 39 131.27 128.88 -8.27
C HIS A 39 131.81 128.34 -9.61
N LEU A 40 133.11 128.03 -9.69
CA LEU A 40 133.76 127.46 -10.87
C LEU A 40 133.57 125.94 -10.99
N GLN A 41 133.44 125.19 -9.89
CA GLN A 41 133.05 123.77 -9.90
C GLN A 41 131.56 123.59 -10.20
N GLU A 42 130.67 124.42 -9.67
CA GLU A 42 129.23 124.42 -9.94
C GLU A 42 128.95 124.77 -11.41
N VAL A 43 129.70 125.72 -11.99
CA VAL A 43 129.61 126.02 -13.44
C VAL A 43 130.17 124.89 -14.30
N ASN A 44 131.31 124.28 -13.94
CA ASN A 44 131.83 123.11 -14.67
C ASN A 44 130.99 121.84 -14.45
N GLN A 45 130.30 121.71 -13.32
CA GLN A 45 129.37 120.62 -13.04
C GLN A 45 128.10 120.82 -13.86
N GLN A 46 127.51 122.03 -13.88
CA GLN A 46 126.41 122.38 -14.78
C GLN A 46 126.79 122.18 -16.27
N LEU A 47 128.03 122.48 -16.67
CA LEU A 47 128.51 122.20 -18.03
C LEU A 47 128.56 120.69 -18.34
N ASN A 48 129.04 119.87 -17.41
CA ASN A 48 129.13 118.42 -17.59
C ASN A 48 127.77 117.72 -17.46
N GLU A 49 126.90 118.20 -16.57
CA GLU A 49 125.52 117.74 -16.42
C GLU A 49 124.74 118.06 -17.70
N ALA A 50 124.76 119.31 -18.19
CA ALA A 50 124.13 119.68 -19.46
C ALA A 50 124.69 118.90 -20.67
N ASN A 51 125.98 118.56 -20.70
CA ASN A 51 126.58 117.77 -21.79
C ASN A 51 126.23 116.26 -21.68
N ASN A 52 126.00 115.75 -20.48
CA ASN A 52 125.45 114.41 -20.26
C ASN A 52 123.95 114.34 -20.56
N GLU A 53 123.18 115.35 -20.16
CA GLU A 53 121.77 115.52 -20.53
C GLU A 53 121.62 115.63 -22.06
N PHE A 54 122.47 116.40 -22.74
CA PHE A 54 122.47 116.48 -24.20
C PHE A 54 122.70 115.12 -24.88
N LYS A 55 123.62 114.29 -24.34
CA LYS A 55 123.84 112.92 -24.83
C LYS A 55 122.68 111.99 -24.52
N ALA A 56 122.10 112.08 -23.32
CA ALA A 56 120.91 111.32 -22.94
C ALA A 56 119.73 111.67 -23.88
N VAL A 57 119.42 112.95 -24.07
CA VAL A 57 118.39 113.43 -24.99
C VAL A 57 118.67 113.04 -26.45
N HIS A 58 119.94 112.95 -26.88
CA HIS A 58 120.26 112.44 -28.22
C HIS A 58 119.95 110.94 -28.37
N MET A 59 120.29 110.12 -27.36
CA MET A 59 119.93 108.69 -27.32
C MET A 59 118.42 108.47 -27.15
N GLU A 60 117.73 109.30 -26.37
CA GLU A 60 116.27 109.31 -26.27
C GLU A 60 115.62 109.70 -27.60
N ARG A 61 116.18 110.65 -28.35
CA ARG A 61 115.69 110.99 -29.69
C ARG A 61 115.87 109.83 -30.68
N GLU A 62 117.01 109.12 -30.63
CA GLU A 62 117.27 107.97 -31.51
C GLU A 62 116.39 106.76 -31.16
N THR A 63 116.26 106.44 -29.87
CA THR A 63 115.36 105.37 -29.40
C THR A 63 113.89 105.71 -29.61
N CYS A 64 113.48 106.97 -29.42
CA CYS A 64 112.13 107.44 -29.77
C CYS A 64 111.88 107.40 -31.29
N GLY A 65 112.89 107.70 -32.13
CA GLY A 65 112.82 107.51 -33.58
C GLY A 65 112.64 106.04 -33.98
N ALA A 66 113.40 105.14 -33.38
CA ALA A 66 113.25 103.69 -33.58
C ALA A 66 111.89 103.18 -33.08
N ASN A 67 111.42 103.68 -31.93
CA ASN A 67 110.10 103.35 -31.39
C ASN A 67 108.97 103.91 -32.27
N LEU A 68 109.12 105.09 -32.88
CA LEU A 68 108.17 105.65 -33.83
C LEU A 68 108.09 104.81 -35.11
N TYR A 69 109.23 104.37 -35.65
CA TYR A 69 109.26 103.45 -36.79
C TYR A 69 108.61 102.09 -36.46
N ASN A 70 108.93 101.52 -35.29
CA ASN A 70 108.30 100.28 -34.81
C ASN A 70 106.79 100.46 -34.59
N ALA A 71 106.35 101.61 -34.06
CA ALA A 71 104.93 101.93 -33.88
C ALA A 71 104.21 102.14 -35.23
N GLN A 72 104.87 102.75 -36.23
CA GLN A 72 104.35 102.85 -37.59
C GLN A 72 104.19 101.46 -38.23
N GLN A 73 105.18 100.57 -38.06
CA GLN A 73 105.09 99.20 -38.59
C GLN A 73 104.10 98.32 -37.81
N GLN A 74 103.90 98.55 -36.53
CA GLN A 74 102.79 97.96 -35.75
C GLN A 74 101.44 98.50 -36.21
N LEU A 75 101.32 99.81 -36.47
CA LEU A 75 100.07 100.42 -36.93
C LEU A 75 99.68 99.96 -38.33
N ALA A 76 100.65 99.80 -39.25
CA ALA A 76 100.41 99.21 -40.57
C ALA A 76 99.92 97.75 -40.46
N ARG A 77 100.56 96.92 -39.62
CA ARG A 77 100.07 95.55 -39.33
C ARG A 77 98.70 95.54 -38.67
N LEU A 78 98.41 96.49 -37.78
CA LEU A 78 97.10 96.62 -37.15
C LEU A 78 96.04 96.98 -38.18
N GLN A 79 96.32 97.91 -39.11
CA GLN A 79 95.43 98.24 -40.22
C GLN A 79 95.17 97.02 -41.12
N GLU A 80 96.22 96.31 -41.53
CA GLU A 80 96.13 95.06 -42.31
C GLU A 80 95.28 94.00 -41.59
N THR A 81 95.47 93.80 -40.28
CA THR A 81 94.61 92.90 -39.50
C THR A 81 93.18 93.41 -39.38
N LEU A 82 92.94 94.71 -39.23
CA LEU A 82 91.60 95.29 -39.08
C LEU A 82 90.82 95.20 -40.40
N GLU A 83 91.47 95.41 -41.54
CA GLU A 83 90.90 95.15 -42.86
C GLU A 83 90.55 93.65 -43.02
N SER A 84 91.46 92.73 -42.67
CA SER A 84 91.16 91.28 -42.70
C SER A 84 90.02 90.88 -41.74
N TYR A 85 89.91 91.53 -40.57
CA TYR A 85 88.80 91.31 -39.65
C TYR A 85 87.49 91.87 -40.20
N ASN A 86 87.50 93.01 -40.89
CA ASN A 86 86.32 93.62 -41.49
C ASN A 86 85.81 92.82 -42.71
N GLU A 87 86.73 92.26 -43.51
CA GLU A 87 86.40 91.25 -44.53
C GLU A 87 85.81 89.98 -43.89
N SER A 88 86.42 89.46 -42.83
CA SER A 88 85.90 88.29 -42.11
C SER A 88 84.51 88.53 -41.50
N HIS A 89 84.26 89.72 -40.94
CA HIS A 89 82.94 90.10 -40.41
C HIS A 89 81.92 90.25 -41.55
N SER A 90 82.32 90.78 -42.70
CA SER A 90 81.45 90.88 -43.88
C SER A 90 81.08 89.49 -44.41
N ALA A 91 82.03 88.55 -44.44
CA ALA A 91 81.78 87.16 -44.80
C ALA A 91 80.87 86.45 -43.78
N ILE A 92 81.15 86.56 -42.48
CA ILE A 92 80.33 85.98 -41.40
C ILE A 92 78.91 86.58 -41.41
N GLN A 93 78.74 87.86 -41.75
CA GLN A 93 77.43 88.49 -41.84
C GLN A 93 76.65 88.06 -43.09
N ALA A 94 77.34 87.75 -44.20
CA ALA A 94 76.73 87.11 -45.37
C ALA A 94 76.30 85.66 -45.05
N GLU A 95 77.19 84.85 -44.47
CA GLU A 95 76.87 83.49 -44.02
C GLU A 95 75.71 83.50 -43.00
N TYR A 96 75.69 84.43 -42.05
CA TYR A 96 74.58 84.58 -41.11
C TYR A 96 73.26 84.90 -41.83
N GLY A 97 73.28 85.74 -42.86
CA GLY A 97 72.12 86.03 -43.70
C GLY A 97 71.61 84.79 -44.45
N GLU A 98 72.51 84.00 -45.05
CA GLU A 98 72.16 82.74 -45.71
C GLU A 98 71.64 81.71 -44.71
N LYS A 99 72.30 81.53 -43.56
CA LYS A 99 71.87 80.60 -42.50
C LYS A 99 70.55 81.02 -41.87
N LEU A 100 70.23 82.31 -41.78
CA LEU A 100 68.91 82.78 -41.36
C LEU A 100 67.84 82.39 -42.41
N MET A 101 68.11 82.59 -43.71
CA MET A 101 67.20 82.16 -44.77
C MET A 101 67.05 80.63 -44.87
N GLU A 102 68.11 79.85 -44.62
CA GLU A 102 68.01 78.39 -44.50
C GLU A 102 67.20 77.98 -43.27
N ARG A 103 67.43 78.62 -42.12
CA ARG A 103 66.66 78.39 -40.89
C ARG A 103 65.18 78.67 -41.09
N ASP A 104 64.82 79.76 -41.79
CA ASP A 104 63.42 80.12 -42.03
C ASP A 104 62.76 79.16 -43.04
N LYS A 105 63.48 78.73 -44.08
CA LYS A 105 63.02 77.66 -44.99
C LYS A 105 62.83 76.33 -44.25
N LEU A 106 63.77 75.96 -43.39
CA LEU A 106 63.70 74.76 -42.55
C LEU A 106 62.55 74.86 -41.54
N SER A 107 62.31 76.03 -40.93
CA SER A 107 61.17 76.28 -40.03
C SER A 107 59.86 75.99 -40.75
N ASN A 108 59.66 76.59 -41.94
CA ASN A 108 58.46 76.36 -42.75
C ASN A 108 58.31 74.89 -43.16
N ILE A 109 59.40 74.21 -43.53
CA ILE A 109 59.39 72.77 -43.85
C ILE A 109 59.05 71.93 -42.61
N THR A 110 59.55 72.29 -41.41
CA THR A 110 59.21 71.61 -40.16
C THR A 110 57.79 71.90 -39.71
N GLU A 111 57.24 73.09 -39.95
CA GLU A 111 55.84 73.41 -39.67
C GLU A 111 54.90 72.67 -40.63
N GLU A 112 55.22 72.60 -41.93
CA GLU A 112 54.51 71.75 -42.88
C GLU A 112 54.59 70.26 -42.51
N ALA A 113 55.77 69.79 -42.10
CA ALA A 113 55.97 68.40 -41.66
C ALA A 113 55.24 68.11 -40.35
N GLN A 114 55.20 69.06 -39.41
CA GLN A 114 54.44 68.94 -38.17
C GLN A 114 52.94 68.94 -38.44
N GLN A 115 52.42 69.83 -39.29
CA GLN A 115 51.00 69.82 -39.68
C GLN A 115 50.62 68.50 -40.38
N LYS A 116 51.46 68.00 -41.30
CA LYS A 116 51.27 66.69 -41.93
C LYS A 116 51.34 65.55 -40.92
N THR A 117 52.24 65.63 -39.94
CA THR A 117 52.36 64.64 -38.85
C THR A 117 51.14 64.68 -37.94
N ASP A 118 50.68 65.85 -37.53
CA ASP A 118 49.49 66.06 -36.70
C ASP A 118 48.22 65.60 -37.41
N ASP A 119 48.09 65.83 -38.72
CA ASP A 119 46.95 65.36 -39.51
C ASP A 119 47.01 63.85 -39.75
N MET A 120 48.21 63.26 -39.93
CA MET A 120 48.38 61.81 -39.91
C MET A 120 48.12 61.22 -38.51
N GLN A 121 48.43 61.93 -37.43
CA GLN A 121 48.12 61.55 -36.05
C GLN A 121 46.61 61.61 -35.78
N LYS A 122 45.90 62.62 -36.32
CA LYS A 122 44.43 62.73 -36.31
C LYS A 122 43.77 61.64 -37.15
N GLN A 123 44.35 61.28 -38.30
CA GLN A 123 43.87 60.15 -39.11
C GLN A 123 44.14 58.82 -38.42
N TYR A 124 45.33 58.60 -37.87
CA TYR A 124 45.68 57.40 -37.11
C TYR A 124 44.78 57.23 -35.88
N THR A 125 44.53 58.29 -35.09
CA THR A 125 43.63 58.21 -33.93
C THR A 125 42.16 58.03 -34.33
N LYS A 126 41.71 58.57 -35.47
CA LYS A 126 40.41 58.22 -36.07
C LYS A 126 40.34 56.75 -36.46
N PHE A 127 41.31 56.25 -37.24
CA PHE A 127 41.36 54.85 -37.66
C PHE A 127 41.57 53.89 -36.50
N GLN A 128 42.27 54.28 -35.43
CA GLN A 128 42.39 53.50 -34.20
C GLN A 128 41.07 53.50 -33.42
N GLY A 129 40.32 54.62 -33.41
CA GLY A 129 38.98 54.68 -32.84
C GLY A 129 37.93 53.91 -33.65
N GLU A 130 38.05 53.91 -34.98
CA GLU A 130 37.20 53.14 -35.91
C GLU A 130 37.54 51.65 -35.86
N LEU A 131 38.84 51.28 -35.80
CA LEU A 131 39.31 49.92 -35.58
C LEU A 131 38.91 49.41 -34.19
N SER A 132 38.98 50.24 -33.14
CA SER A 132 38.51 49.88 -31.80
C SER A 132 37.01 49.60 -31.80
N LYS A 133 36.20 50.48 -32.40
CA LYS A 133 34.76 50.26 -32.60
C LYS A 133 34.47 49.04 -33.46
N LEU A 134 35.26 48.78 -34.51
CA LEU A 134 35.10 47.63 -35.39
C LEU A 134 35.48 46.32 -34.69
N SER A 135 36.54 46.32 -33.88
CA SER A 135 36.88 45.20 -33.01
C SER A 135 35.83 44.98 -31.92
N GLU A 136 35.22 46.05 -31.39
CA GLU A 136 34.12 45.97 -30.44
C GLU A 136 32.83 45.42 -31.09
N THR A 137 32.50 45.81 -32.32
CA THR A 137 31.37 45.22 -33.06
C THR A 137 31.67 43.80 -33.54
N VAL A 138 32.91 43.49 -33.93
CA VAL A 138 33.32 42.11 -34.25
C VAL A 138 33.23 41.23 -33.00
N LEU A 139 33.77 41.64 -31.85
CA LEU A 139 33.63 40.88 -30.59
C LEU A 139 32.16 40.67 -30.20
N LYS A 140 31.31 41.70 -30.34
CA LYS A 140 29.86 41.56 -30.09
C LYS A 140 29.19 40.63 -31.10
N VAL A 141 29.62 40.63 -32.37
CA VAL A 141 29.10 39.73 -33.41
C VAL A 141 29.65 38.31 -33.23
N GLU A 142 30.87 38.12 -32.74
CA GLU A 142 31.45 36.81 -32.40
C GLU A 142 30.73 36.23 -31.18
N GLN A 143 30.59 36.99 -30.09
CA GLN A 143 29.79 36.62 -28.92
C GLN A 143 28.32 36.35 -29.28
N PHE A 144 27.71 37.14 -30.16
CA PHE A 144 26.34 36.89 -30.62
C PHE A 144 26.25 35.65 -31.54
N ASN A 145 27.25 35.36 -32.37
CA ASN A 145 27.32 34.12 -33.15
C ASN A 145 27.65 32.89 -32.29
N GLU A 146 28.36 33.04 -31.18
CA GLU A 146 28.63 31.99 -30.20
C GLU A 146 27.36 31.70 -29.40
N HIS A 147 26.71 32.74 -28.85
CA HIS A 147 25.39 32.61 -28.24
C HIS A 147 24.33 32.04 -29.20
N LEU A 148 24.28 32.46 -30.47
CA LEU A 148 23.36 31.85 -31.45
C LEU A 148 23.72 30.39 -31.80
N LYS A 149 25.00 29.99 -31.73
CA LYS A 149 25.37 28.56 -31.87
C LYS A 149 24.95 27.76 -30.65
N ASP A 150 25.18 28.28 -29.45
CA ASP A 150 24.74 27.65 -28.20
C ASP A 150 23.21 27.57 -28.12
N GLU A 151 22.49 28.65 -28.49
CA GLU A 151 21.04 28.68 -28.59
C GLU A 151 20.54 27.71 -29.65
N THR A 152 21.10 27.69 -30.87
CA THR A 152 20.66 26.71 -31.89
C THR A 152 21.06 25.26 -31.57
N GLU A 153 22.14 25.03 -30.81
CA GLU A 153 22.43 23.70 -30.26
C GLU A 153 21.49 23.33 -29.11
N LEU A 154 21.09 24.27 -28.26
CA LEU A 154 20.11 24.05 -27.19
C LEU A 154 18.71 23.83 -27.77
N GLU A 155 18.29 24.61 -28.77
CA GLU A 155 17.07 24.40 -29.55
C GLU A 155 17.12 23.06 -30.27
N ARG A 156 18.24 22.67 -30.87
CA ARG A 156 18.37 21.36 -31.55
C ARG A 156 18.35 20.19 -30.56
N ARG A 157 18.99 20.32 -29.40
CA ARG A 157 18.91 19.32 -28.31
C ARG A 157 17.52 19.27 -27.70
N ALA A 158 16.83 20.42 -27.57
CA ALA A 158 15.45 20.49 -27.12
C ALA A 158 14.50 19.87 -28.15
N ALA A 159 14.69 20.15 -29.44
CA ALA A 159 13.91 19.61 -30.55
C ALA A 159 14.06 18.09 -30.65
N HIS A 160 15.28 17.57 -30.64
CA HIS A 160 15.51 16.11 -30.61
C HIS A 160 14.98 15.49 -29.32
N LYS A 161 15.05 16.17 -28.17
CA LYS A 161 14.41 15.68 -26.94
C LYS A 161 12.88 15.67 -27.07
N THR A 162 12.25 16.69 -27.65
CA THR A 162 10.80 16.68 -27.86
C THR A 162 10.38 15.68 -28.94
N GLU A 163 11.24 15.39 -29.90
CA GLU A 163 11.09 14.33 -30.90
C GLU A 163 11.14 12.95 -30.22
N ASP A 164 12.14 12.68 -29.37
CA ASP A 164 12.24 11.48 -28.54
C ASP A 164 11.06 11.34 -27.56
N ASP A 165 10.67 12.42 -26.87
CA ASP A 165 9.53 12.46 -25.95
C ASP A 165 8.20 12.24 -26.71
N VAL A 166 8.05 12.79 -27.93
CA VAL A 166 6.89 12.52 -28.81
C VAL A 166 6.88 11.08 -29.29
N VAL A 167 8.00 10.52 -29.75
CA VAL A 167 8.09 9.11 -30.16
C VAL A 167 7.84 8.17 -28.97
N ALA A 168 8.25 8.54 -27.76
CA ALA A 168 7.92 7.81 -26.54
C ALA A 168 6.41 7.89 -26.22
N LEU A 169 5.78 9.06 -26.37
CA LEU A 169 4.34 9.26 -26.20
C LEU A 169 3.53 8.52 -27.28
N GLU A 170 3.93 8.55 -28.55
CA GLU A 170 3.31 7.78 -29.63
C GLU A 170 3.41 6.28 -29.35
N LYS A 171 4.57 5.78 -28.91
CA LYS A 171 4.78 4.38 -28.54
C LYS A 171 3.97 3.97 -27.30
N ALA A 172 3.76 4.89 -26.36
CA ALA A 172 2.83 4.68 -25.24
C ALA A 172 1.36 4.71 -25.69
N LYS A 173 1.01 5.59 -26.64
CA LYS A 173 -0.33 5.72 -27.19
C LYS A 173 -0.72 4.52 -28.05
N LEU A 174 0.16 4.03 -28.91
CA LEU A 174 -0.02 2.77 -29.66
C LEU A 174 -0.22 1.56 -28.73
N ARG A 175 0.48 1.52 -27.58
CA ARG A 175 0.23 0.50 -26.54
C ARG A 175 -1.13 0.68 -25.86
N GLN A 176 -1.54 1.92 -25.57
CA GLN A 176 -2.87 2.22 -25.05
C GLN A 176 -3.95 1.80 -26.04
N ASP A 177 -3.80 2.11 -27.32
CA ASP A 177 -4.82 1.85 -28.35
C ASP A 177 -4.90 0.35 -28.71
N ALA A 178 -3.79 -0.39 -28.64
CA ALA A 178 -3.81 -1.84 -28.69
C ALA A 178 -4.51 -2.46 -27.47
N LEU A 179 -4.28 -1.92 -26.27
CA LEU A 179 -4.98 -2.35 -25.06
C LEU A 179 -6.48 -2.03 -25.14
N VAL A 180 -6.85 -0.83 -25.59
CA VAL A 180 -8.24 -0.40 -25.80
C VAL A 180 -8.94 -1.35 -26.76
N ARG A 181 -8.37 -1.66 -27.93
CA ARG A 181 -8.96 -2.67 -28.84
C ARG A 181 -9.13 -4.03 -28.18
N SER A 182 -8.14 -4.53 -27.44
CA SER A 182 -8.26 -5.81 -26.72
C SER A 182 -9.30 -5.80 -25.59
N LEU A 183 -9.68 -4.61 -25.10
CA LEU A 183 -10.77 -4.42 -24.14
C LEU A 183 -12.12 -4.26 -24.87
N GLU A 184 -12.17 -3.58 -26.00
CA GLU A 184 -13.35 -3.43 -26.87
C GLU A 184 -13.78 -4.79 -27.45
N GLU A 185 -12.86 -5.55 -28.05
CA GLU A 185 -13.07 -6.93 -28.51
C GLU A 185 -13.60 -7.83 -27.38
N ARG A 186 -13.07 -7.65 -26.17
CA ARG A 186 -13.47 -8.41 -24.99
C ARG A 186 -14.84 -7.98 -24.45
N ILE A 187 -15.16 -6.69 -24.47
CA ILE A 187 -16.49 -6.16 -24.14
C ILE A 187 -17.50 -6.72 -25.13
N GLN A 188 -17.24 -6.63 -26.44
CA GLN A 188 -18.10 -7.23 -27.47
C GLN A 188 -18.29 -8.74 -27.23
N SER A 189 -17.23 -9.49 -26.93
CA SER A 189 -17.35 -10.92 -26.62
C SER A 189 -18.21 -11.21 -25.37
N PHE A 190 -18.25 -10.30 -24.40
CA PHE A 190 -19.10 -10.40 -23.22
C PHE A 190 -20.54 -9.93 -23.48
N GLU A 191 -20.75 -8.97 -24.38
CA GLU A 191 -22.08 -8.55 -24.85
C GLU A 191 -22.74 -9.66 -25.67
N GLU A 192 -22.00 -10.31 -26.57
CA GLU A 192 -22.45 -11.50 -27.33
C GLU A 192 -22.77 -12.69 -26.40
N GLN A 193 -21.93 -12.94 -25.39
CA GLN A 193 -22.23 -13.93 -24.34
C GLN A 193 -23.46 -13.54 -23.53
N SER A 194 -23.61 -12.27 -23.14
CA SER A 194 -24.77 -11.77 -22.38
C SER A 194 -26.07 -11.88 -23.18
N ALA A 195 -26.04 -11.58 -24.48
CA ALA A 195 -27.16 -11.74 -25.39
C ALA A 195 -27.57 -13.21 -25.53
N SER A 196 -26.62 -14.12 -25.80
CA SER A 196 -26.91 -15.55 -25.92
C SER A 196 -27.40 -16.19 -24.61
N LEU A 197 -26.91 -15.74 -23.45
CA LEU A 197 -27.43 -16.14 -22.14
C LEU A 197 -28.83 -15.57 -21.88
N SER A 198 -29.13 -14.36 -22.35
CA SER A 198 -30.47 -13.76 -22.24
C SER A 198 -31.49 -14.52 -23.09
N GLU A 199 -31.12 -14.92 -24.31
CA GLU A 199 -31.94 -15.78 -25.18
C GLU A 199 -32.14 -17.19 -24.59
N GLN A 200 -31.12 -17.78 -23.97
CA GLN A 200 -31.23 -19.04 -23.23
C GLN A 200 -32.16 -18.91 -22.01
N ILE A 201 -32.14 -17.78 -21.31
CA ILE A 201 -33.06 -17.51 -20.19
C ILE A 201 -34.49 -17.32 -20.70
N GLU A 202 -34.70 -16.61 -21.82
CA GLU A 202 -36.03 -16.40 -22.39
C GLU A 202 -36.65 -17.71 -22.92
N THR A 203 -35.85 -18.56 -23.57
CA THR A 203 -36.28 -19.88 -24.03
C THR A 203 -36.59 -20.81 -22.86
N GLN A 204 -35.74 -20.89 -21.83
CA GLN A 204 -36.05 -21.64 -20.60
C GLN A 204 -37.27 -21.09 -19.84
N GLN A 205 -37.53 -19.78 -19.87
CA GLN A 205 -38.77 -19.21 -19.29
C GLN A 205 -40.02 -19.65 -20.08
N LYS A 206 -39.95 -19.72 -21.41
CA LYS A 206 -41.04 -20.24 -22.26
C LYS A 206 -41.27 -21.74 -22.04
N GLU A 207 -40.20 -22.53 -21.99
CA GLU A 207 -40.28 -23.98 -21.72
C GLU A 207 -40.84 -24.26 -20.31
N THR A 208 -40.35 -23.56 -19.28
CA THR A 208 -40.86 -23.73 -17.91
C THR A 208 -42.28 -23.20 -17.74
N GLN A 209 -42.72 -22.23 -18.54
CA GLN A 209 -44.12 -21.83 -18.56
C GLN A 209 -45.01 -22.88 -19.23
N ALA A 210 -44.64 -23.38 -20.42
CA ALA A 210 -45.36 -24.46 -21.07
C ALA A 210 -45.46 -25.72 -20.18
N ALA A 211 -44.40 -26.05 -19.43
CA ALA A 211 -44.41 -27.12 -18.45
C ALA A 211 -45.36 -26.86 -17.25
N ARG A 212 -45.51 -25.59 -16.81
CA ARG A 212 -46.53 -25.23 -15.81
C ARG A 212 -47.95 -25.33 -16.35
N ASP A 213 -48.16 -24.93 -17.60
CA ASP A 213 -49.47 -24.95 -18.24
C ASP A 213 -49.93 -26.41 -18.42
N ILE A 214 -49.04 -27.31 -18.86
CA ILE A 214 -49.26 -28.77 -18.90
C ILE A 214 -49.52 -29.35 -17.50
N LEU A 215 -48.79 -28.91 -16.47
CA LEU A 215 -49.05 -29.35 -15.09
C LEU A 215 -50.40 -28.86 -14.56
N ALA A 216 -50.85 -27.66 -14.95
CA ALA A 216 -52.16 -27.13 -14.58
C ALA A 216 -53.30 -27.89 -15.30
N GLU A 217 -53.11 -28.23 -16.58
CA GLU A 217 -54.02 -29.08 -17.35
C GLU A 217 -54.14 -30.48 -16.72
N ALA A 218 -53.00 -31.13 -16.44
CA ALA A 218 -52.96 -32.44 -15.77
C ALA A 218 -53.54 -32.40 -14.35
N MET A 219 -53.38 -31.30 -13.60
CA MET A 219 -54.09 -31.11 -12.32
C MET A 219 -55.60 -31.00 -12.52
N GLY A 220 -56.07 -30.30 -13.56
CA GLY A 220 -57.47 -30.24 -13.95
C GLY A 220 -58.05 -31.60 -14.32
N GLU A 221 -57.31 -32.42 -15.08
CA GLU A 221 -57.69 -33.81 -15.37
C GLU A 221 -57.77 -34.67 -14.10
N ILE A 222 -56.80 -34.54 -13.19
CA ILE A 222 -56.80 -35.24 -11.89
C ILE A 222 -58.01 -34.81 -11.04
N GLU A 223 -58.39 -33.53 -11.04
CA GLU A 223 -59.59 -33.06 -10.35
C GLU A 223 -60.87 -33.60 -11.01
N ALA A 224 -60.96 -33.60 -12.34
CA ALA A 224 -62.07 -34.20 -13.09
C ALA A 224 -62.23 -35.70 -12.78
N ILE A 225 -61.14 -36.48 -12.85
CA ILE A 225 -61.10 -37.91 -12.49
C ILE A 225 -61.51 -38.12 -11.03
N ASN A 226 -61.17 -37.21 -10.11
CA ASN A 226 -61.60 -37.30 -8.71
C ASN A 226 -63.09 -36.96 -8.51
N VAL A 227 -63.66 -36.07 -9.34
CA VAL A 227 -65.12 -35.82 -9.38
C VAL A 227 -65.85 -37.03 -9.96
N GLU A 228 -65.35 -37.63 -11.05
CA GLU A 228 -65.90 -38.86 -11.63
C GLU A 228 -65.83 -40.03 -10.65
N LYS A 229 -64.70 -40.26 -9.98
CA LYS A 229 -64.58 -41.29 -8.93
C LYS A 229 -65.58 -41.09 -7.79
N LYS A 230 -65.81 -39.84 -7.35
CA LYS A 230 -66.86 -39.52 -6.36
C LYS A 230 -68.26 -39.84 -6.91
N HIS A 231 -68.54 -39.48 -8.16
CA HIS A 231 -69.82 -39.74 -8.80
C HIS A 231 -70.07 -41.25 -8.97
N LEU A 232 -69.08 -42.00 -9.45
CA LEU A 232 -69.14 -43.45 -9.64
C LEU A 232 -69.30 -44.17 -8.28
N ALA A 233 -68.60 -43.74 -7.24
CA ALA A 233 -68.78 -44.26 -5.87
C ALA A 233 -70.19 -43.95 -5.31
N GLN A 234 -70.77 -42.79 -5.65
CA GLN A 234 -72.15 -42.44 -5.29
C GLN A 234 -73.17 -43.28 -6.07
N GLN A 235 -72.96 -43.51 -7.37
CA GLN A 235 -73.76 -44.42 -8.19
C GLN A 235 -73.70 -45.85 -7.64
N TRP A 236 -72.50 -46.36 -7.35
CA TRP A 236 -72.28 -47.69 -6.78
C TRP A 236 -72.96 -47.84 -5.41
N LYS A 237 -72.84 -46.85 -4.52
CA LYS A 237 -73.56 -46.83 -3.24
C LYS A 237 -75.08 -46.80 -3.42
N SER A 238 -75.59 -46.07 -4.41
CA SER A 238 -77.02 -46.05 -4.77
C SER A 238 -77.49 -47.43 -5.26
N SER A 239 -76.72 -48.06 -6.15
CA SER A 239 -76.96 -49.42 -6.66
C SER A 239 -76.90 -50.47 -5.55
N LEU A 240 -75.97 -50.36 -4.61
CA LEU A 240 -75.87 -51.23 -3.44
C LEU A 240 -77.09 -51.10 -2.52
N ILE A 241 -77.57 -49.87 -2.26
CA ILE A 241 -78.83 -49.62 -1.55
C ILE A 241 -80.04 -50.18 -2.34
N GLY A 242 -80.00 -50.11 -3.67
CA GLY A 242 -81.00 -50.72 -4.56
C GLY A 242 -81.01 -52.25 -4.46
N ILE A 243 -79.84 -52.89 -4.43
CA ILE A 243 -79.67 -54.34 -4.24
C ILE A 243 -80.15 -54.73 -2.83
N GLN A 244 -79.76 -53.99 -1.79
CA GLN A 244 -80.20 -54.24 -0.42
C GLN A 244 -81.73 -54.17 -0.31
N ARG A 245 -82.37 -53.12 -0.87
CA ARG A 245 -83.84 -53.01 -0.88
C ARG A 245 -84.53 -54.13 -1.67
N ARG A 246 -83.92 -54.62 -2.76
CA ARG A 246 -84.42 -55.80 -3.48
C ARG A 246 -84.27 -57.07 -2.65
N HIS A 247 -83.17 -57.23 -1.91
CA HIS A 247 -82.95 -58.38 -1.04
C HIS A 247 -83.90 -58.36 0.18
N ASP A 248 -84.11 -57.20 0.81
CA ASP A 248 -85.11 -57.02 1.87
C ASP A 248 -86.54 -57.31 1.39
N ALA A 249 -86.85 -56.97 0.13
CA ALA A 249 -88.14 -57.30 -0.50
C ALA A 249 -88.25 -58.79 -0.84
N MET A 250 -87.19 -59.39 -1.40
CA MET A 250 -87.10 -60.82 -1.71
C MET A 250 -87.27 -61.66 -0.45
N LYS A 251 -86.52 -61.34 0.62
CA LYS A 251 -86.65 -61.99 1.92
C LYS A 251 -88.07 -61.90 2.47
N LYS A 252 -88.73 -60.74 2.39
CA LYS A 252 -90.14 -60.61 2.78
C LYS A 252 -91.09 -61.46 1.93
N THR A 253 -90.82 -61.62 0.64
CA THR A 253 -91.59 -62.56 -0.20
C THR A 253 -91.28 -64.03 0.09
N GLU A 254 -90.07 -64.36 0.54
CA GLU A 254 -89.71 -65.71 1.00
C GLU A 254 -90.34 -66.04 2.36
N GLU A 255 -90.37 -65.09 3.30
CA GLU A 255 -91.09 -65.19 4.59
C GLU A 255 -92.61 -65.33 4.37
N ALA A 256 -93.18 -64.56 3.43
CA ALA A 256 -94.57 -64.70 3.01
C ALA A 256 -94.84 -66.05 2.32
N LEU A 257 -93.93 -66.54 1.48
CA LEU A 257 -94.04 -67.86 0.84
C LEU A 257 -93.89 -68.99 1.85
N HIS A 258 -93.04 -68.84 2.87
CA HIS A 258 -92.87 -69.84 3.92
C HIS A 258 -94.12 -69.95 4.79
N THR A 259 -94.68 -68.83 5.25
CA THR A 259 -95.95 -68.80 6.00
C THR A 259 -97.14 -69.25 5.15
N GLN A 260 -97.11 -69.01 3.82
CA GLN A 260 -98.09 -69.59 2.90
C GLN A 260 -97.93 -71.12 2.74
N LYS A 261 -96.70 -71.65 2.76
CA LYS A 261 -96.45 -73.10 2.79
C LYS A 261 -96.89 -73.74 4.10
N GLU A 262 -96.64 -73.09 5.24
CA GLU A 262 -97.09 -73.57 6.56
C GLU A 262 -98.62 -73.61 6.62
N THR A 263 -99.30 -72.56 6.15
CA THR A 263 -100.77 -72.53 6.11
C THR A 263 -101.38 -73.51 5.10
N LEU A 264 -100.72 -73.76 3.96
CA LEU A 264 -101.08 -74.87 3.08
C LEU A 264 -100.89 -76.23 3.77
N GLN A 265 -99.81 -76.43 4.52
CA GLN A 265 -99.58 -77.68 5.26
C GLN A 265 -100.59 -77.86 6.40
N THR A 266 -101.03 -76.81 7.09
CA THR A 266 -102.14 -76.92 8.05
C THR A 266 -103.46 -77.25 7.36
N LEU A 267 -103.74 -76.66 6.18
CA LEU A 267 -104.92 -77.00 5.38
C LEU A 267 -104.87 -78.44 4.83
N GLU A 268 -103.70 -78.97 4.47
CA GLU A 268 -103.53 -80.38 4.10
C GLU A 268 -103.73 -81.31 5.32
N ASN A 269 -103.27 -80.91 6.50
CA ASN A 269 -103.53 -81.63 7.75
C ASN A 269 -105.02 -81.59 8.16
N GLU A 270 -105.74 -80.49 7.87
CA GLU A 270 -107.19 -80.39 8.04
C GLU A 270 -107.94 -81.24 7.00
N ILE A 271 -107.56 -81.18 5.72
CA ILE A 271 -108.15 -82.00 4.65
C ILE A 271 -107.91 -83.50 4.91
N THR A 272 -106.75 -83.91 5.42
CA THR A 272 -106.49 -85.32 5.77
C THR A 272 -107.25 -85.76 7.02
N ARG A 273 -107.43 -84.90 8.02
CA ARG A 273 -108.38 -85.12 9.13
C ARG A 273 -109.81 -85.28 8.61
N TYR A 274 -110.34 -84.32 7.86
CA TYR A 274 -111.69 -84.40 7.30
C TYR A 274 -111.89 -85.63 6.39
N ARG A 275 -110.87 -86.06 5.64
CA ARG A 275 -110.91 -87.33 4.88
C ARG A 275 -110.95 -88.56 5.80
N HIS A 276 -110.23 -88.55 6.92
CA HIS A 276 -110.32 -89.61 7.92
C HIS A 276 -111.71 -89.64 8.57
N ASP A 277 -112.23 -88.47 8.99
CA ASP A 277 -113.54 -88.30 9.61
C ASP A 277 -114.66 -88.76 8.65
N ILE A 278 -114.62 -88.34 7.38
CA ILE A 278 -115.53 -88.81 6.32
C ILE A 278 -115.41 -90.33 6.13
N ASN A 279 -114.21 -90.91 6.18
CA ASN A 279 -114.04 -92.36 6.07
C ASN A 279 -114.60 -93.09 7.30
N THR A 280 -114.44 -92.56 8.52
CA THR A 280 -115.07 -93.13 9.71
C THR A 280 -116.60 -93.07 9.62
N GLU A 281 -117.18 -91.93 9.23
CA GLU A 281 -118.62 -91.76 8.98
C GLU A 281 -119.11 -92.71 7.88
N GLN A 282 -118.34 -92.93 6.80
CA GLN A 282 -118.67 -93.93 5.79
C GLN A 282 -118.66 -95.36 6.35
N THR A 283 -117.74 -95.72 7.25
CA THR A 283 -117.78 -97.03 7.92
C THR A 283 -118.91 -97.16 8.93
N GLU A 284 -119.27 -96.09 9.65
CA GLU A 284 -120.46 -96.05 10.52
C GLU A 284 -121.74 -96.25 9.71
N ASN A 285 -121.89 -95.50 8.61
CA ASN A 285 -123.02 -95.60 7.69
C ASN A 285 -123.11 -96.99 7.04
N ALA A 286 -121.98 -97.60 6.66
CA ALA A 286 -121.93 -98.98 6.18
C ALA A 286 -122.43 -99.99 7.24
N LYS A 287 -122.01 -99.87 8.52
CA LYS A 287 -122.53 -100.71 9.62
C LYS A 287 -124.03 -100.50 9.83
N LEU A 288 -124.50 -99.25 9.77
CA LEU A 288 -125.91 -98.91 9.92
C LEU A 288 -126.76 -99.46 8.76
N ASN A 289 -126.25 -99.44 7.53
CA ASN A 289 -126.90 -100.01 6.37
C ASN A 289 -126.89 -101.55 6.39
N GLU A 290 -125.81 -102.18 6.88
CA GLU A 290 -125.77 -103.63 7.14
C GLU A 290 -126.77 -104.03 8.24
N PHE A 291 -126.87 -103.23 9.31
CA PHE A 291 -127.87 -103.42 10.37
C PHE A 291 -129.30 -103.25 9.85
N ALA A 292 -129.57 -102.20 9.05
CA ALA A 292 -130.86 -101.98 8.41
C ALA A 292 -131.24 -103.16 7.50
N SER A 293 -130.30 -103.66 6.68
CA SER A 293 -130.54 -104.85 5.86
C SER A 293 -130.78 -106.11 6.69
N ARG A 294 -130.13 -106.27 7.86
CA ARG A 294 -130.45 -107.36 8.80
C ARG A 294 -131.88 -107.24 9.36
N VAL A 295 -132.28 -106.06 9.80
CA VAL A 295 -133.66 -105.80 10.29
C VAL A 295 -134.70 -106.00 9.18
N GLU A 296 -134.40 -105.59 7.94
CA GLU A 296 -135.29 -105.79 6.79
C GLU A 296 -135.44 -107.27 6.41
N ASN A 297 -134.35 -108.05 6.50
CA ASN A 297 -134.42 -109.52 6.40
C ASN A 297 -135.22 -110.16 7.55
N GLU A 298 -135.09 -109.66 8.79
CA GLU A 298 -135.91 -110.11 9.93
C GLU A 298 -137.40 -109.80 9.71
N ILE A 299 -137.74 -108.63 9.16
CA ILE A 299 -139.11 -108.28 8.75
C ILE A 299 -139.63 -109.26 7.70
N ILE A 300 -138.89 -109.52 6.63
CA ILE A 300 -139.27 -110.48 5.57
C ILE A 300 -139.46 -111.91 6.12
N VAL A 301 -138.72 -112.30 7.16
CA VAL A 301 -138.91 -113.59 7.85
C VAL A 301 -140.17 -113.58 8.73
N LEU A 302 -140.45 -112.47 9.43
CA LEU A 302 -141.65 -112.31 10.26
C LEU A 302 -142.93 -112.23 9.42
N GLU A 303 -142.92 -111.55 8.27
CA GLU A 303 -144.02 -111.52 7.31
C GLU A 303 -144.37 -112.93 6.82
N LYS A 304 -143.37 -113.72 6.40
CA LYS A 304 -143.57 -115.12 6.00
C LYS A 304 -144.11 -116.00 7.14
N GLN A 305 -143.70 -115.75 8.39
CA GLN A 305 -144.28 -116.43 9.55
C GLN A 305 -145.74 -116.02 9.78
N MET A 306 -146.08 -114.74 9.53
CA MET A 306 -147.44 -114.22 9.67
C MET A 306 -148.37 -114.76 8.57
N ASP A 307 -147.91 -114.89 7.32
CA ASP A 307 -148.63 -115.59 6.25
C ASP A 307 -148.93 -117.05 6.62
N ILE A 308 -147.94 -117.78 7.15
CA ILE A 308 -148.13 -119.17 7.63
C ILE A 308 -149.16 -119.23 8.79
N LEU A 309 -149.29 -118.18 9.61
CA LEU A 309 -150.31 -118.10 10.65
C LEU A 309 -151.70 -117.76 10.09
N TYR A 310 -151.80 -116.89 9.08
CA TYR A 310 -153.06 -116.65 8.37
C TYR A 310 -153.55 -117.91 7.64
N GLU A 311 -152.67 -118.62 6.93
CA GLU A 311 -153.03 -119.85 6.22
C GLU A 311 -153.50 -120.96 7.19
N LYS A 312 -152.93 -121.01 8.41
CA LYS A 312 -153.41 -121.88 9.50
C LYS A 312 -154.75 -121.44 10.08
N ARG A 313 -154.98 -120.13 10.27
CA ARG A 313 -156.26 -119.56 10.72
C ARG A 313 -157.38 -119.96 9.76
N ASP A 314 -157.16 -119.85 8.46
CA ASP A 314 -158.23 -120.04 7.47
C ASP A 314 -158.58 -121.53 7.32
N LYS A 315 -157.59 -122.42 7.29
CA LYS A 315 -157.80 -123.88 7.36
C LYS A 315 -158.55 -124.29 8.64
N ALA A 316 -158.28 -123.64 9.78
CA ALA A 316 -159.04 -123.87 11.01
C ALA A 316 -160.49 -123.36 10.91
N SER A 317 -160.71 -122.19 10.31
CA SER A 317 -162.04 -121.60 10.08
C SER A 317 -162.94 -122.47 9.20
N GLU A 318 -162.39 -123.00 8.08
CA GLU A 318 -163.09 -123.96 7.23
C GLU A 318 -163.48 -125.24 7.98
N SER A 319 -162.56 -125.79 8.78
CA SER A 319 -162.84 -127.00 9.58
C SER A 319 -163.93 -126.78 10.63
N TYR A 320 -164.01 -125.58 11.23
CA TYR A 320 -165.05 -125.21 12.18
C TYR A 320 -166.42 -125.04 11.51
N SER A 321 -166.46 -124.47 10.30
CA SER A 321 -167.70 -124.34 9.50
C SER A 321 -168.30 -125.70 9.15
N LEU A 322 -167.46 -126.64 8.68
CA LEU A 322 -167.87 -128.02 8.38
C LEU A 322 -168.37 -128.76 9.62
N LEU A 323 -167.66 -128.64 10.76
CA LEU A 323 -168.05 -129.29 12.00
C LEU A 323 -169.38 -128.75 12.53
N LYS A 324 -169.63 -127.43 12.42
CA LYS A 324 -170.90 -126.82 12.82
C LYS A 324 -172.09 -127.37 11.99
N SER A 325 -171.94 -127.46 10.67
CA SER A 325 -172.99 -128.02 9.80
C SER A 325 -173.27 -129.50 10.08
N SER A 326 -172.29 -130.26 10.59
CA SER A 326 -172.46 -131.65 11.02
C SER A 326 -173.29 -131.74 12.31
N VAL A 327 -172.98 -130.91 13.31
CA VAL A 327 -173.71 -130.88 14.58
C VAL A 327 -175.19 -130.57 14.38
N GLU A 328 -175.52 -129.56 13.57
CA GLU A 328 -176.91 -129.15 13.29
C GLU A 328 -177.74 -130.25 12.60
N GLN A 329 -177.11 -131.22 11.90
CA GLN A 329 -177.80 -132.43 11.43
C GLN A 329 -177.99 -133.47 12.55
N THR A 330 -176.98 -133.71 13.38
CA THR A 330 -177.08 -134.72 14.46
C THR A 330 -178.12 -134.38 15.54
N GLU A 331 -178.32 -133.09 15.86
CA GLU A 331 -179.36 -132.67 16.83
C GLU A 331 -180.79 -132.95 16.36
N ALA A 332 -181.03 -133.04 15.05
CA ALA A 332 -182.33 -133.40 14.49
C ALA A 332 -182.65 -134.90 14.69
N GLU A 333 -181.65 -135.78 14.55
CA GLU A 333 -181.83 -137.23 14.68
C GLU A 333 -182.00 -137.67 16.14
N ILE A 334 -181.29 -137.03 17.09
CA ILE A 334 -181.38 -137.32 18.52
C ILE A 334 -182.83 -137.18 19.04
N LYS A 335 -183.56 -136.16 18.59
CA LYS A 335 -184.99 -135.95 18.95
C LYS A 335 -185.92 -137.10 18.57
N VAL A 336 -185.57 -137.90 17.56
CA VAL A 336 -186.35 -139.08 17.15
C VAL A 336 -185.98 -140.30 18.01
N LEU A 337 -184.70 -140.42 18.38
CA LEU A 337 -184.18 -141.55 19.16
C LEU A 337 -184.53 -141.50 20.65
N GLU A 338 -184.59 -140.31 21.28
CA GLU A 338 -185.05 -140.16 22.66
C GLU A 338 -186.48 -140.71 22.87
N GLN A 339 -187.33 -140.58 21.86
CA GLN A 339 -188.71 -141.07 21.90
C GLN A 339 -188.78 -142.61 21.84
N GLN A 340 -187.76 -143.27 21.30
CA GLN A 340 -187.64 -144.74 21.25
C GLN A 340 -186.99 -145.32 22.51
N LEU A 341 -186.00 -144.62 23.10
CA LEU A 341 -185.28 -145.08 24.30
C LEU A 341 -186.22 -145.32 25.50
N LYS A 342 -187.28 -144.51 25.62
CA LYS A 342 -188.38 -144.67 26.60
C LYS A 342 -189.13 -146.01 26.51
N GLY A 343 -189.03 -146.72 25.39
CA GLY A 343 -189.54 -148.08 25.24
C GLY A 343 -188.61 -149.13 25.86
N LYS A 344 -187.36 -149.19 25.40
CA LYS A 344 -186.41 -150.25 25.76
C LYS A 344 -185.97 -150.27 27.22
N SER A 345 -186.05 -149.13 27.92
CA SER A 345 -185.79 -149.07 29.38
C SER A 345 -186.67 -150.01 30.23
N LYS A 346 -187.81 -150.50 29.70
CA LYS A 346 -188.69 -151.43 30.42
C LYS A 346 -188.24 -152.90 30.38
N GLU A 347 -187.50 -153.32 29.37
CA GLU A 347 -187.10 -154.73 29.17
C GLU A 347 -185.91 -155.15 30.06
N VAL A 348 -185.00 -154.21 30.36
CA VAL A 348 -183.75 -154.49 31.12
C VAL A 348 -184.03 -154.90 32.58
N ASN A 349 -185.19 -154.57 33.13
CA ASN A 349 -185.59 -154.92 34.50
C ASN A 349 -185.81 -156.43 34.72
N GLU A 350 -186.01 -157.23 33.67
CA GLU A 350 -186.29 -158.68 33.81
C GLU A 350 -185.01 -159.54 33.86
N LEU A 351 -183.90 -159.10 33.23
CA LEU A 351 -182.64 -159.84 33.26
C LEU A 351 -181.87 -159.74 34.59
N ASN A 352 -182.27 -158.78 35.45
CA ASN A 352 -181.57 -158.38 36.67
C ASN A 352 -181.76 -159.35 37.87
N LYS A 353 -181.77 -160.67 37.59
CA LYS A 353 -182.07 -161.72 38.58
C LYS A 353 -181.29 -163.04 38.48
N HIS A 354 -180.58 -163.32 37.38
CA HIS A 354 -180.24 -164.72 37.08
C HIS A 354 -178.88 -165.25 37.57
N ILE A 355 -177.79 -164.47 37.59
CA ILE A 355 -176.45 -164.98 37.99
C ILE A 355 -175.76 -164.05 38.99
N LEU A 356 -176.07 -164.27 40.27
CA LEU A 356 -175.36 -163.73 41.44
C LEU A 356 -174.85 -164.92 42.30
N LYS A 357 -174.36 -166.00 41.65
CA LYS A 357 -174.07 -167.30 42.29
C LYS A 357 -172.85 -168.09 41.74
N HIS A 358 -172.13 -167.57 40.76
CA HIS A 358 -170.83 -168.04 40.29
C HIS A 358 -170.13 -166.85 39.58
N ASP A 359 -169.18 -166.12 40.15
CA ASP A 359 -168.43 -166.24 41.40
C ASP A 359 -167.46 -167.44 41.54
N ASN A 360 -166.31 -167.17 42.14
CA ASN A 360 -165.31 -168.11 42.67
C ASN A 360 -164.81 -169.22 41.71
N ALA A 361 -164.38 -168.83 40.51
CA ALA A 361 -163.47 -169.65 39.70
C ALA A 361 -162.30 -168.82 39.14
N VAL A 362 -161.09 -169.08 39.67
CA VAL A 362 -159.78 -168.87 39.01
C VAL A 362 -159.47 -167.40 38.65
N LYS A 363 -158.85 -166.64 39.58
CA LYS A 363 -157.38 -166.49 39.77
C LYS A 363 -156.67 -165.65 38.68
N SER A 364 -155.70 -164.82 39.09
CA SER A 364 -154.34 -164.74 38.50
C SER A 364 -154.30 -164.64 36.97
N MET A 365 -154.31 -163.47 36.34
CA MET A 365 -153.36 -162.36 36.55
C MET A 365 -154.03 -161.04 36.13
N GLU A 366 -154.38 -160.08 36.99
CA GLU A 366 -154.07 -159.84 38.41
C GLU A 366 -152.57 -159.60 38.71
N SER A 367 -152.30 -158.55 39.50
CA SER A 367 -150.98 -158.13 40.04
C SER A 367 -149.88 -157.72 39.04
N GLU A 368 -148.98 -156.83 39.51
CA GLU A 368 -147.60 -156.57 39.05
C GLU A 368 -147.37 -156.31 37.53
N VAL A 369 -146.90 -155.15 37.07
CA VAL A 369 -146.07 -154.09 37.70
C VAL A 369 -146.65 -152.73 37.27
N LEU A 370 -147.41 -151.97 38.06
CA LEU A 370 -147.11 -151.31 39.34
C LEU A 370 -145.83 -150.42 39.33
N LYS A 371 -146.07 -149.10 39.32
CA LYS A 371 -145.46 -148.06 40.19
C LYS A 371 -144.03 -148.26 40.71
N TYR A 372 -143.19 -147.22 40.60
CA TYR A 372 -142.75 -146.41 41.76
C TYR A 372 -141.86 -145.20 41.35
N LEU A 373 -141.91 -144.11 42.13
CA LEU A 373 -141.05 -142.89 42.15
C LEU A 373 -140.98 -142.03 40.86
N THR A 374 -141.17 -140.70 40.79
CA THR A 374 -141.48 -139.55 41.69
C THR A 374 -140.36 -138.81 42.48
N GLU A 375 -140.19 -137.51 42.14
CA GLU A 375 -139.84 -136.31 42.98
C GLU A 375 -138.39 -135.72 43.12
N GLN A 376 -138.33 -134.37 43.38
CA GLN A 376 -137.20 -133.46 43.76
C GLN A 376 -136.23 -132.93 42.65
N THR A 377 -135.42 -131.83 42.73
CA THR A 377 -135.26 -130.50 43.45
C THR A 377 -134.15 -129.65 42.70
N SER A 378 -133.78 -128.35 42.86
CA SER A 378 -134.32 -127.07 43.44
C SER A 378 -133.56 -125.80 42.88
N LEU A 379 -133.09 -124.81 43.68
CA LEU A 379 -132.53 -123.47 43.27
C LEU A 379 -131.57 -122.83 44.33
N LYS A 380 -130.41 -122.17 43.96
CA LYS A 380 -129.79 -120.92 44.57
C LYS A 380 -128.35 -120.49 44.08
N LYS A 381 -127.77 -119.41 44.68
CA LYS A 381 -126.58 -118.56 44.28
C LYS A 381 -125.28 -118.75 45.13
N GLY A 382 -124.12 -118.19 44.72
CA GLY A 382 -123.00 -117.83 45.64
C GLY A 382 -121.74 -117.09 45.10
N SER A 383 -121.11 -116.27 45.98
CA SER A 383 -119.74 -115.65 46.02
C SER A 383 -119.29 -114.47 45.10
N GLN A 384 -118.52 -113.52 45.68
CA GLN A 384 -117.87 -112.39 44.96
C GLN A 384 -116.54 -111.86 45.58
N ASP A 385 -116.13 -112.32 46.77
CA ASP A 385 -115.14 -111.60 47.61
C ASP A 385 -113.65 -111.87 47.34
N VAL A 386 -113.31 -112.89 46.54
CA VAL A 386 -111.92 -113.39 46.39
C VAL A 386 -110.99 -112.44 45.61
N LEU A 387 -111.52 -111.47 44.85
CA LEU A 387 -110.73 -110.69 43.89
C LEU A 387 -109.79 -109.64 44.52
N ARG A 388 -110.02 -109.18 45.76
CA ARG A 388 -109.36 -107.96 46.30
C ARG A 388 -108.01 -108.15 46.99
N GLU A 389 -107.57 -109.38 47.24
CA GLU A 389 -106.27 -109.63 47.91
C GLU A 389 -105.11 -109.82 46.91
N ILE A 390 -105.41 -110.14 45.64
CA ILE A 390 -104.41 -110.47 44.62
C ILE A 390 -103.67 -109.24 44.07
N GLU A 391 -104.32 -108.07 44.05
CA GLU A 391 -103.76 -106.86 43.41
C GLU A 391 -102.61 -106.25 44.22
N LYS A 392 -102.73 -106.19 45.56
CA LYS A 392 -101.78 -105.51 46.46
C LYS A 392 -100.38 -106.12 46.54
N ILE A 393 -100.20 -107.37 46.09
CA ILE A 393 -98.89 -108.04 46.11
C ILE A 393 -98.10 -107.76 44.82
N LYS A 394 -98.74 -107.28 43.74
CA LYS A 394 -98.06 -107.03 42.45
C LYS A 394 -97.34 -105.68 42.38
N GLU A 395 -97.88 -104.63 42.99
CA GLU A 395 -97.32 -103.27 42.89
C GLU A 395 -95.94 -103.12 43.55
N THR A 396 -95.68 -103.86 44.64
CA THR A 396 -94.42 -103.78 45.40
C THR A 396 -93.25 -104.52 44.75
N ILE A 397 -93.52 -105.42 43.80
CA ILE A 397 -92.48 -106.13 43.02
C ILE A 397 -92.06 -105.26 41.83
N ASN A 398 -93.01 -104.83 40.99
CA ASN A 398 -92.76 -104.00 39.81
C ASN A 398 -91.91 -102.75 40.13
N THR A 399 -92.17 -102.09 41.27
CA THR A 399 -91.46 -100.87 41.68
C THR A 399 -89.99 -101.08 42.04
N LYS A 400 -89.56 -102.32 42.34
CA LYS A 400 -88.14 -102.66 42.54
C LYS A 400 -87.45 -103.07 41.24
N GLU A 401 -88.14 -103.80 40.37
CA GLU A 401 -87.62 -104.22 39.08
C GLU A 401 -87.34 -103.02 38.16
N VAL A 402 -88.23 -102.01 38.15
CA VAL A 402 -88.04 -100.75 37.40
C VAL A 402 -86.79 -99.96 37.83
N GLN A 403 -86.34 -100.08 39.09
CA GLN A 403 -85.11 -99.41 39.53
C GLN A 403 -83.84 -100.10 39.01
N ILE A 404 -83.86 -101.43 38.90
CA ILE A 404 -82.73 -102.21 38.37
C ILE A 404 -82.63 -101.98 36.86
N THR A 405 -83.73 -102.14 36.12
CA THR A 405 -83.72 -101.97 34.65
C THR A 405 -83.33 -100.56 34.22
N ASN A 406 -83.65 -99.51 34.99
CA ASN A 406 -83.19 -98.16 34.68
C ASN A 406 -81.67 -97.99 34.84
N MET A 407 -81.04 -98.62 35.84
CA MET A 407 -79.58 -98.58 35.98
C MET A 407 -78.88 -99.43 34.93
N GLU A 408 -79.45 -100.57 34.55
CA GLU A 408 -78.95 -101.40 33.44
C GLU A 408 -79.10 -100.69 32.08
N ASN A 409 -80.19 -99.95 31.86
CA ASN A 409 -80.41 -99.14 30.66
C ASN A 409 -79.42 -97.97 30.54
N GLU A 410 -79.10 -97.24 31.62
CA GLU A 410 -78.07 -96.19 31.60
C GLU A 410 -76.67 -96.77 31.26
N LEU A 411 -76.33 -97.91 31.86
CA LEU A 411 -75.04 -98.58 31.62
C LEU A 411 -74.96 -99.15 30.20
N ALA A 412 -76.06 -99.73 29.70
CA ALA A 412 -76.19 -100.16 28.30
C ALA A 412 -76.09 -98.98 27.33
N ARG A 413 -76.69 -97.82 27.64
CA ARG A 413 -76.63 -96.62 26.82
C ARG A 413 -75.20 -96.10 26.66
N ILE A 414 -74.46 -95.94 27.76
CA ILE A 414 -73.05 -95.52 27.72
C ILE A 414 -72.19 -96.55 26.98
N ARG A 415 -72.51 -97.85 27.10
CA ARG A 415 -71.84 -98.92 26.34
C ARG A 415 -72.13 -98.84 24.84
N VAL A 416 -73.36 -98.51 24.46
CA VAL A 416 -73.78 -98.28 23.07
C VAL A 416 -73.13 -97.01 22.53
N ASP A 417 -73.17 -95.88 23.24
CA ASP A 417 -72.55 -94.62 22.78
C ASP A 417 -71.04 -94.78 22.56
N TYR A 418 -70.34 -95.54 23.42
CA TYR A 418 -68.93 -95.89 23.22
C TYR A 418 -68.71 -96.77 21.99
N LEU A 419 -69.47 -97.87 21.84
CA LEU A 419 -69.36 -98.78 20.70
C LEU A 419 -69.79 -98.13 19.38
N GLN A 420 -70.73 -97.20 19.43
CA GLN A 420 -71.22 -96.43 18.30
C GLN A 420 -70.21 -95.36 17.90
N ALA A 421 -69.48 -94.76 18.85
CA ALA A 421 -68.34 -93.90 18.55
C ALA A 421 -67.15 -94.67 17.96
N THR A 422 -66.83 -95.89 18.43
CA THR A 422 -65.78 -96.70 17.80
C THR A 422 -66.21 -97.21 16.42
N ALA A 423 -67.42 -97.74 16.29
CA ALA A 423 -67.94 -98.20 15.00
C ALA A 423 -68.14 -97.05 13.99
N TYR A 424 -68.43 -95.83 14.43
CA TYR A 424 -68.46 -94.65 13.55
C TYR A 424 -67.07 -94.26 13.06
N ASN A 425 -66.02 -94.43 13.87
CA ASN A 425 -64.64 -94.24 13.41
C ASN A 425 -64.15 -95.39 12.51
N GLU A 426 -64.48 -96.65 12.83
CA GLU A 426 -64.15 -97.80 11.97
C GLU A 426 -64.89 -97.71 10.62
N THR A 427 -66.17 -97.34 10.59
CA THR A 427 -66.90 -97.11 9.32
C THR A 427 -66.46 -95.83 8.60
N LEU A 428 -66.01 -94.78 9.31
CA LEU A 428 -65.31 -93.66 8.67
C LEU A 428 -64.00 -94.12 8.00
N GLN A 429 -63.28 -95.07 8.60
CA GLN A 429 -62.03 -95.58 8.04
C GLN A 429 -62.26 -96.59 6.91
N GLU A 430 -63.22 -97.51 7.04
CA GLU A 430 -63.66 -98.38 5.93
C GLU A 430 -64.25 -97.58 4.76
N THR A 431 -64.94 -96.45 5.01
CA THR A 431 -65.38 -95.57 3.92
C THR A 431 -64.25 -94.70 3.36
N LEU A 432 -63.18 -94.43 4.10
CA LEU A 432 -61.98 -93.78 3.57
C LEU A 432 -61.19 -94.73 2.66
N ASP A 433 -60.88 -95.94 3.15
CA ASP A 433 -60.25 -97.00 2.37
C ASP A 433 -61.14 -97.44 1.17
N GLY A 434 -62.46 -97.45 1.38
CA GLY A 434 -63.47 -97.66 0.34
C GLY A 434 -63.51 -96.54 -0.71
N LEU A 435 -63.33 -95.27 -0.30
CA LEU A 435 -63.23 -94.13 -1.21
C LEU A 435 -61.88 -94.06 -1.92
N GLU A 436 -60.77 -94.48 -1.30
CA GLU A 436 -59.47 -94.62 -1.96
C GLU A 436 -59.47 -95.76 -2.98
N THR A 437 -60.09 -96.90 -2.67
CA THR A 437 -60.25 -98.01 -3.63
C THR A 437 -61.29 -97.70 -4.71
N GLU A 438 -62.35 -96.96 -4.42
CA GLU A 438 -63.20 -96.34 -5.46
C GLU A 438 -62.40 -95.32 -6.30
N LEU A 439 -61.52 -94.50 -5.72
CA LEU A 439 -60.69 -93.56 -6.48
C LEU A 439 -59.67 -94.27 -7.39
N GLN A 440 -59.05 -95.35 -6.93
CA GLN A 440 -58.15 -96.16 -7.76
C GLN A 440 -58.92 -96.92 -8.85
N THR A 441 -60.08 -97.51 -8.55
CA THR A 441 -60.88 -98.24 -9.55
C THR A 441 -61.59 -97.31 -10.53
N ARG A 442 -62.07 -96.13 -10.08
CA ARG A 442 -62.52 -95.04 -10.97
C ARG A 442 -61.36 -94.44 -11.75
N GLY A 443 -60.16 -94.34 -11.19
CA GLY A 443 -58.95 -93.92 -11.90
C GLY A 443 -58.57 -94.87 -13.04
N ALA A 444 -58.53 -96.17 -12.76
CA ALA A 444 -58.33 -97.21 -13.76
C ALA A 444 -59.49 -97.30 -14.78
N LEU A 445 -60.73 -97.04 -14.35
CA LEU A 445 -61.88 -96.92 -15.25
C LEU A 445 -61.77 -95.66 -16.11
N ILE A 446 -61.25 -94.55 -15.59
CA ILE A 446 -60.98 -93.32 -16.35
C ILE A 446 -59.85 -93.54 -17.35
N GLU A 447 -58.76 -94.24 -17.01
CA GLU A 447 -57.76 -94.64 -18.02
C GLU A 447 -58.37 -95.53 -19.10
N LYS A 448 -59.20 -96.51 -18.72
CA LYS A 448 -59.87 -97.41 -19.66
C LYS A 448 -60.88 -96.68 -20.54
N MET A 449 -61.64 -95.74 -19.97
CA MET A 449 -62.54 -94.84 -20.70
C MET A 449 -61.75 -93.82 -21.54
N GLN A 450 -60.55 -93.38 -21.15
CA GLN A 450 -59.70 -92.53 -21.99
C GLN A 450 -59.10 -93.32 -23.16
N GLN A 451 -58.71 -94.59 -22.96
CA GLN A 451 -58.31 -95.48 -24.06
C GLN A 451 -59.48 -95.78 -24.99
N ASP A 452 -60.67 -96.04 -24.46
CA ASP A 452 -61.86 -96.28 -25.27
C ASP A 452 -62.46 -94.98 -25.85
N ILE A 453 -62.21 -93.80 -25.28
CA ILE A 453 -62.47 -92.48 -25.91
C ILE A 453 -61.47 -92.23 -27.04
N ARG A 454 -60.18 -92.58 -26.89
CA ARG A 454 -59.22 -92.50 -28.02
C ARG A 454 -59.66 -93.44 -29.15
N ARG A 455 -59.96 -94.70 -28.85
CA ARG A 455 -60.50 -95.66 -29.84
C ARG A 455 -61.83 -95.23 -30.44
N ARG A 456 -62.74 -94.65 -29.64
CA ARG A 456 -64.00 -94.09 -30.14
C ARG A 456 -63.78 -92.81 -30.94
N ASN A 457 -62.74 -92.02 -30.69
CA ASN A 457 -62.36 -90.90 -31.54
C ASN A 457 -61.76 -91.41 -32.86
N ASP A 458 -60.90 -92.44 -32.85
CA ASP A 458 -60.41 -93.10 -34.06
C ASP A 458 -61.57 -93.73 -34.89
N ASP A 459 -62.60 -94.24 -34.22
CA ASP A 459 -63.84 -94.72 -34.84
C ASP A 459 -64.79 -93.60 -35.26
N ILE A 460 -64.82 -92.48 -34.54
CA ILE A 460 -65.58 -91.29 -34.89
C ILE A 460 -64.94 -90.65 -36.11
N ASP A 461 -63.63 -90.40 -36.19
CA ASP A 461 -62.97 -89.88 -37.40
C ASP A 461 -63.19 -90.79 -38.63
N ARG A 462 -63.21 -92.11 -38.43
CA ARG A 462 -63.54 -93.09 -39.49
C ARG A 462 -65.04 -93.15 -39.85
N LYS A 463 -65.92 -92.74 -38.94
CA LYS A 463 -67.37 -92.57 -39.20
C LYS A 463 -67.69 -91.17 -39.72
N GLN A 464 -67.01 -90.12 -39.29
CA GLN A 464 -67.12 -88.73 -39.71
C GLN A 464 -66.85 -88.65 -41.20
N LYS A 465 -65.68 -89.14 -41.66
CA LYS A 465 -65.35 -89.25 -43.09
C LYS A 465 -66.34 -90.08 -43.92
N ARG A 466 -67.15 -90.91 -43.28
CA ARG A 466 -68.19 -91.74 -43.91
C ARG A 466 -69.59 -91.11 -43.81
N LEU A 467 -69.81 -90.25 -42.82
CA LEU A 467 -70.99 -89.45 -42.55
C LEU A 467 -70.94 -88.16 -43.36
N ASP A 468 -69.77 -87.59 -43.64
CA ASP A 468 -69.54 -86.53 -44.63
C ASP A 468 -69.90 -87.04 -46.04
N GLN A 469 -69.43 -88.25 -46.39
CA GLN A 469 -69.80 -88.94 -47.64
C GLN A 469 -71.30 -89.28 -47.71
N LEU A 470 -71.92 -89.61 -46.57
CA LEU A 470 -73.36 -89.88 -46.51
C LEU A 470 -74.19 -88.61 -46.51
N ASN A 471 -73.73 -87.52 -45.88
CA ASN A 471 -74.34 -86.20 -45.89
C ASN A 471 -74.29 -85.59 -47.30
N GLN A 472 -73.23 -85.83 -48.07
CA GLN A 472 -73.20 -85.41 -49.48
C GLN A 472 -74.27 -86.10 -50.33
N HIS A 473 -74.72 -87.31 -49.94
CA HIS A 473 -75.93 -87.95 -50.46
C HIS A 473 -77.23 -87.52 -49.76
N TYR A 474 -77.17 -87.13 -48.49
CA TYR A 474 -78.33 -86.72 -47.70
C TYR A 474 -78.78 -85.30 -48.07
N GLU A 475 -77.87 -84.37 -48.38
CA GLU A 475 -78.19 -83.05 -48.93
C GLU A 475 -78.86 -83.16 -50.31
N GLN A 476 -78.48 -84.15 -51.14
CA GLN A 476 -79.15 -84.47 -52.40
C GLN A 476 -80.58 -85.04 -52.23
N ILE A 477 -80.97 -85.43 -51.01
CA ILE A 477 -82.30 -85.99 -50.69
C ILE A 477 -83.12 -84.97 -49.88
N MET A 478 -82.52 -84.27 -48.93
CA MET A 478 -83.14 -83.21 -48.12
C MET A 478 -83.53 -81.99 -48.97
N SER A 479 -82.79 -81.71 -50.05
CA SER A 479 -83.19 -80.70 -51.04
C SER A 479 -84.48 -81.04 -51.81
N ALA A 480 -85.02 -82.25 -51.63
CA ALA A 480 -86.19 -82.76 -52.34
C ALA A 480 -87.40 -83.11 -51.44
N HIS A 481 -87.33 -82.90 -50.11
CA HIS A 481 -88.41 -83.35 -49.19
C HIS A 481 -88.72 -82.48 -47.96
N ASN A 482 -88.08 -81.32 -47.76
CA ASN A 482 -88.42 -80.45 -46.64
C ASN A 482 -89.69 -79.61 -46.89
N GLY A 483 -90.84 -80.15 -46.49
CA GLY A 483 -92.12 -79.43 -46.42
C GLY A 483 -93.10 -80.12 -45.49
N GLU A 484 -93.28 -79.55 -44.29
CA GLU A 484 -94.20 -80.00 -43.22
C GLU A 484 -93.82 -81.39 -42.62
N SER A 485 -94.07 -81.73 -41.35
CA SER A 485 -94.70 -81.05 -40.20
C SER A 485 -94.10 -81.61 -38.89
N ASP A 486 -93.99 -80.83 -37.82
CA ASP A 486 -93.53 -81.32 -36.51
C ASP A 486 -94.45 -80.84 -35.36
N GLU A 487 -95.52 -81.59 -35.13
CA GLU A 487 -96.38 -81.47 -33.94
C GLU A 487 -96.65 -82.86 -33.34
N HIS A 488 -95.94 -83.20 -32.26
CA HIS A 488 -96.49 -83.64 -30.96
C HIS A 488 -95.42 -84.43 -30.16
N ILE A 489 -94.88 -83.83 -29.10
CA ILE A 489 -93.85 -84.40 -28.21
C ILE A 489 -94.37 -84.48 -26.77
N GLY A 490 -94.01 -85.53 -26.03
CA GLY A 490 -94.72 -85.93 -24.81
C GLY A 490 -94.27 -85.24 -23.50
N PRO A 491 -95.04 -85.35 -22.40
CA PRO A 491 -94.72 -84.69 -21.13
C PRO A 491 -93.37 -85.07 -20.50
N LEU A 492 -92.88 -86.29 -20.75
CA LEU A 492 -91.56 -86.75 -20.29
C LEU A 492 -90.41 -86.13 -21.10
N GLU A 493 -90.62 -85.87 -22.37
CA GLU A 493 -89.64 -85.16 -23.21
C GLU A 493 -89.63 -83.67 -22.89
N ALA A 494 -90.77 -83.09 -22.47
CA ALA A 494 -90.82 -81.73 -21.93
C ALA A 494 -90.01 -81.58 -20.63
N THR A 495 -90.02 -82.56 -19.73
CA THR A 495 -89.20 -82.52 -18.49
C THR A 495 -87.73 -82.88 -18.74
N ILE A 496 -87.42 -83.77 -19.69
CA ILE A 496 -86.05 -83.99 -20.15
C ILE A 496 -85.50 -82.70 -20.78
N ASN A 497 -86.25 -82.04 -21.66
CA ASN A 497 -85.82 -80.78 -22.29
C ASN A 497 -85.66 -79.64 -21.27
N SER A 498 -86.50 -79.54 -20.24
CA SER A 498 -86.31 -78.51 -19.20
C SER A 498 -85.08 -78.76 -18.33
N LEU A 499 -84.79 -80.02 -17.99
CA LEU A 499 -83.56 -80.40 -17.27
C LEU A 499 -82.31 -80.22 -18.15
N SER A 500 -82.33 -80.64 -19.42
CA SER A 500 -81.23 -80.41 -20.38
C SER A 500 -80.99 -78.92 -20.62
N ARG A 501 -82.03 -78.09 -20.63
CA ARG A 501 -81.93 -76.63 -20.71
C ARG A 501 -81.29 -76.04 -19.45
N ALA A 502 -81.72 -76.45 -18.26
CA ALA A 502 -81.11 -76.04 -17.00
C ALA A 502 -79.63 -76.46 -16.89
N ILE A 503 -79.28 -77.65 -17.37
CA ILE A 503 -77.88 -78.12 -17.47
C ILE A 503 -77.09 -77.25 -18.47
N SER A 504 -77.66 -76.90 -19.62
CA SER A 504 -77.01 -76.00 -20.60
C SER A 504 -76.81 -74.59 -20.03
N GLU A 505 -77.79 -74.06 -19.28
CA GLU A 505 -77.71 -72.75 -18.63
C GLU A 505 -76.63 -72.76 -17.52
N ARG A 506 -76.58 -73.78 -16.66
CA ARG A 506 -75.48 -73.94 -15.67
C ARG A 506 -74.11 -74.19 -16.31
N SER A 507 -74.04 -74.86 -17.47
CA SER A 507 -72.79 -75.03 -18.22
C SER A 507 -72.27 -73.68 -18.73
N LYS A 508 -73.15 -72.83 -19.27
CA LYS A 508 -72.81 -71.48 -19.74
C LYS A 508 -72.42 -70.54 -18.61
N GLU A 509 -73.10 -70.59 -17.46
CA GLU A 509 -72.66 -69.86 -16.26
C GLU A 509 -71.25 -70.30 -15.82
N ASN A 510 -70.96 -71.60 -15.84
CA ASN A 510 -69.64 -72.13 -15.49
C ASN A 510 -68.56 -71.70 -16.50
N GLU A 511 -68.85 -71.71 -17.81
CA GLU A 511 -67.96 -71.16 -18.84
C GLU A 511 -67.71 -69.66 -18.66
N VAL A 512 -68.73 -68.86 -18.32
CA VAL A 512 -68.59 -67.42 -18.02
C VAL A 512 -67.73 -67.21 -16.76
N LEU A 513 -67.99 -67.94 -15.67
CA LEU A 513 -67.20 -67.86 -14.44
C LEU A 513 -65.75 -68.31 -14.66
N GLN A 514 -65.48 -69.28 -15.53
CA GLN A 514 -64.12 -69.66 -15.93
C GLN A 514 -63.44 -68.58 -16.75
N GLN A 515 -64.15 -67.90 -17.66
CA GLN A 515 -63.62 -66.75 -18.41
C GLN A 515 -63.33 -65.55 -17.49
N GLU A 516 -64.20 -65.28 -16.52
CA GLU A 516 -63.98 -64.24 -15.50
C GLU A 516 -62.80 -64.59 -14.59
N TRP A 517 -62.68 -65.84 -14.16
CA TRP A 517 -61.52 -66.31 -13.39
C TRP A 517 -60.22 -66.18 -14.20
N ILE A 518 -60.19 -66.59 -15.47
CA ILE A 518 -59.00 -66.45 -16.34
C ILE A 518 -58.64 -64.96 -16.54
N LYS A 519 -59.62 -64.06 -16.70
CA LYS A 519 -59.36 -62.61 -16.77
C LYS A 519 -58.73 -62.09 -15.49
N LEU A 520 -59.35 -62.36 -14.33
CA LEU A 520 -58.83 -61.94 -13.02
C LEU A 520 -57.44 -62.54 -12.72
N GLN A 521 -57.20 -63.78 -13.14
CA GLN A 521 -55.89 -64.44 -13.04
C GLN A 521 -54.84 -63.79 -13.96
N THR A 522 -55.25 -63.28 -15.12
CA THR A 522 -54.38 -62.56 -16.07
C THR A 522 -54.07 -61.16 -15.54
N GLU A 523 -55.09 -60.41 -15.13
CA GLU A 523 -54.95 -59.09 -14.48
C GLU A 523 -54.03 -59.18 -13.24
N LEU A 524 -54.16 -60.23 -12.43
CA LEU A 524 -53.26 -60.50 -11.29
C LEU A 524 -51.80 -60.69 -11.72
N VAL A 525 -51.55 -61.35 -12.85
CA VAL A 525 -50.20 -61.52 -13.41
C VAL A 525 -49.66 -60.20 -13.95
N ASP A 526 -50.47 -59.41 -14.65
CA ASP A 526 -50.08 -58.09 -15.16
C ASP A 526 -49.78 -57.10 -14.01
N TYR A 527 -50.57 -57.13 -12.93
CA TYR A 527 -50.28 -56.42 -11.69
C TYR A 527 -49.00 -56.92 -11.01
N ASN A 528 -48.64 -58.21 -11.13
CA ASN A 528 -47.39 -58.73 -10.59
C ASN A 528 -46.17 -58.28 -11.42
N ILE A 529 -46.28 -58.31 -12.75
CA ILE A 529 -45.25 -57.83 -13.67
C ILE A 529 -44.98 -56.34 -13.43
N THR A 530 -46.02 -55.50 -13.46
CA THR A 530 -45.89 -54.05 -13.22
C THR A 530 -45.38 -53.73 -11.80
N MET A 531 -45.74 -54.51 -10.78
CA MET A 531 -45.16 -54.38 -9.43
C MET A 531 -43.66 -54.70 -9.41
N ASN A 532 -43.20 -55.68 -10.20
CA ASN A 532 -41.77 -56.00 -10.32
C ASN A 532 -41.01 -54.92 -11.10
N GLU A 533 -41.57 -54.39 -12.19
CA GLU A 533 -41.00 -53.25 -12.93
C GLU A 533 -40.86 -51.99 -12.04
N ILE A 534 -41.87 -51.71 -11.21
CA ILE A 534 -41.84 -50.62 -10.23
C ILE A 534 -40.75 -50.87 -9.17
N ASN A 535 -40.59 -52.12 -8.69
CA ASN A 535 -39.52 -52.47 -7.73
C ASN A 535 -38.12 -52.32 -8.34
N GLU A 536 -37.90 -52.76 -9.59
CA GLU A 536 -36.62 -52.52 -10.29
C GLU A 536 -36.35 -51.03 -10.47
N ALA A 537 -37.36 -50.25 -10.91
CA ALA A 537 -37.23 -48.81 -11.02
C ALA A 537 -36.89 -48.14 -9.67
N ILE A 538 -37.50 -48.59 -8.56
CA ILE A 538 -37.19 -48.09 -7.20
C ILE A 538 -35.74 -48.39 -6.82
N LEU A 539 -35.24 -49.61 -7.07
CA LEU A 539 -33.83 -49.97 -6.82
C LEU A 539 -32.89 -49.11 -7.67
N ASP A 540 -33.23 -48.88 -8.93
CA ASP A 540 -32.45 -48.08 -9.87
C ASP A 540 -32.44 -46.58 -9.47
N TYR A 541 -33.54 -46.05 -8.94
CA TYR A 541 -33.58 -44.71 -8.32
C TYR A 541 -32.81 -44.64 -7.00
N GLN A 542 -32.78 -45.69 -6.17
CA GLN A 542 -31.93 -45.75 -4.98
C GLN A 542 -30.43 -45.76 -5.33
N ALA A 543 -30.04 -46.50 -6.38
CA ALA A 543 -28.68 -46.49 -6.92
C ALA A 543 -28.30 -45.09 -7.46
N LYS A 544 -29.18 -44.45 -8.25
CA LYS A 544 -28.97 -43.07 -8.75
C LYS A 544 -28.86 -42.07 -7.59
N SER A 545 -29.73 -42.18 -6.58
CA SER A 545 -29.74 -41.32 -5.39
C SER A 545 -28.43 -41.43 -4.57
N THR A 546 -27.95 -42.65 -4.32
CA THR A 546 -26.68 -42.87 -3.59
C THR A 546 -25.46 -42.38 -4.38
N ILE A 547 -25.44 -42.55 -5.72
CA ILE A 547 -24.40 -41.97 -6.58
C ILE A 547 -24.44 -40.43 -6.55
N LEU A 548 -25.63 -39.83 -6.58
CA LEU A 548 -25.79 -38.37 -6.48
C LEU A 548 -25.37 -37.83 -5.11
N ALA A 549 -25.68 -38.53 -4.02
CA ALA A 549 -25.20 -38.18 -2.68
C ALA A 549 -23.65 -38.22 -2.61
N GLN A 550 -23.01 -39.29 -3.11
CA GLN A 550 -21.55 -39.36 -3.16
C GLN A 550 -20.92 -38.26 -4.04
N LYS A 551 -21.55 -37.90 -5.17
CA LYS A 551 -21.13 -36.75 -5.99
C LYS A 551 -21.26 -35.42 -5.24
N ARG A 552 -22.40 -35.19 -4.57
CA ARG A 552 -22.64 -34.00 -3.74
C ARG A 552 -21.58 -33.87 -2.66
N ASP A 553 -21.26 -34.96 -1.96
CA ASP A 553 -20.34 -34.93 -0.83
C ASP A 553 -18.89 -34.71 -1.29
N ARG A 554 -18.47 -35.33 -2.41
CA ARG A 554 -17.18 -35.02 -3.05
C ARG A 554 -17.09 -33.55 -3.47
N LEU A 555 -18.16 -32.99 -4.06
CA LEU A 555 -18.22 -31.57 -4.43
C LEU A 555 -18.18 -30.66 -3.21
N ALA A 556 -18.88 -31.02 -2.12
CA ALA A 556 -18.83 -30.27 -0.86
C ALA A 556 -17.41 -30.26 -0.24
N SER A 557 -16.71 -31.40 -0.23
CA SER A 557 -15.30 -31.46 0.19
C SER A 557 -14.38 -30.63 -0.71
N ALA A 558 -14.57 -30.66 -2.03
CA ALA A 558 -13.79 -29.85 -2.97
C ALA A 558 -14.04 -28.33 -2.78
N ILE A 559 -15.30 -27.93 -2.59
CA ILE A 559 -15.67 -26.54 -2.27
C ILE A 559 -15.05 -26.12 -0.93
N GLN A 560 -15.03 -26.99 0.09
CA GLN A 560 -14.42 -26.68 1.38
C GLN A 560 -12.90 -26.51 1.29
N LEU A 561 -12.22 -27.36 0.51
CA LEU A 561 -10.80 -27.19 0.20
C LEU A 561 -10.54 -25.87 -0.53
N LYS A 562 -11.35 -25.51 -1.54
CA LYS A 562 -11.19 -24.22 -2.24
C LYS A 562 -11.50 -23.02 -1.35
N LYS A 563 -12.43 -23.12 -0.39
CA LYS A 563 -12.63 -22.09 0.65
C LYS A 563 -11.41 -21.95 1.56
N GLN A 564 -10.75 -23.05 1.93
CA GLN A 564 -9.51 -23.01 2.72
C GLN A 564 -8.32 -22.43 1.93
N GLU A 565 -8.19 -22.77 0.64
CA GLU A 565 -7.22 -22.14 -0.26
C GLU A 565 -7.46 -20.63 -0.34
N ILE A 566 -8.69 -20.18 -0.63
CA ILE A 566 -9.07 -18.76 -0.71
C ILE A 566 -8.79 -18.03 0.62
N ALA A 567 -9.09 -18.64 1.77
CA ALA A 567 -8.79 -18.07 3.08
C ALA A 567 -7.28 -17.91 3.31
N SER A 568 -6.46 -18.90 2.92
CA SER A 568 -5.00 -18.81 3.05
C SER A 568 -4.38 -17.78 2.08
N LEU A 569 -4.91 -17.67 0.86
CA LEU A 569 -4.51 -16.63 -0.11
C LEU A 569 -4.90 -15.23 0.37
N SER A 570 -6.10 -15.06 0.94
CA SER A 570 -6.55 -13.80 1.54
C SER A 570 -5.65 -13.39 2.72
N SER A 571 -5.37 -14.32 3.64
CA SER A 571 -4.43 -14.09 4.75
C SER A 571 -3.02 -13.72 4.27
N LYS A 572 -2.53 -14.37 3.20
CA LYS A 572 -1.24 -14.03 2.58
C LYS A 572 -1.27 -12.66 1.88
N SER A 573 -2.40 -12.28 1.27
CA SER A 573 -2.59 -10.94 0.69
C SER A 573 -2.56 -9.85 1.76
N GLU A 574 -3.25 -10.03 2.89
CA GLU A 574 -3.18 -9.05 3.99
C GLU A 574 -1.78 -9.00 4.61
N SER A 575 -1.08 -10.13 4.73
CA SER A 575 0.34 -10.14 5.11
C SER A 575 1.20 -9.31 4.15
N MET A 576 0.99 -9.44 2.83
CA MET A 576 1.68 -8.62 1.82
C MET A 576 1.25 -7.14 1.87
N HIS A 577 0.00 -6.82 2.23
CA HIS A 577 -0.42 -5.44 2.48
C HIS A 577 0.22 -4.86 3.75
N VAL A 578 0.40 -5.64 4.80
CA VAL A 578 1.14 -5.24 6.01
C VAL A 578 2.63 -5.03 5.70
N GLU A 579 3.26 -5.92 4.92
CA GLU A 579 4.63 -5.72 4.46
C GLU A 579 4.77 -4.49 3.54
N MET A 580 3.82 -4.26 2.63
CA MET A 580 3.79 -3.06 1.79
C MET A 580 3.61 -1.78 2.62
N LYS A 581 2.74 -1.78 3.63
CA LYS A 581 2.63 -0.68 4.61
C LYS A 581 3.95 -0.48 5.37
N ARG A 582 4.67 -1.54 5.73
CA ARG A 582 6.00 -1.48 6.39
C ARG A 582 7.09 -0.94 5.45
N ILE A 583 7.11 -1.38 4.20
CA ILE A 583 8.06 -0.90 3.18
C ILE A 583 7.79 0.58 2.87
N ASN A 584 6.52 0.98 2.70
CA ASN A 584 6.16 2.38 2.45
C ASN A 584 6.51 3.29 3.63
N THR A 585 6.30 2.86 4.88
CA THR A 585 6.71 3.64 6.06
C THR A 585 8.22 3.68 6.27
N LEU A 586 8.96 2.63 5.91
CA LEU A 586 10.43 2.67 5.84
C LEU A 586 10.93 3.58 4.70
N LEU A 587 10.24 3.60 3.56
CA LEU A 587 10.59 4.43 2.40
C LEU A 587 10.32 5.92 2.69
N VAL A 588 9.19 6.27 3.32
CA VAL A 588 8.93 7.64 3.81
C VAL A 588 10.01 8.06 4.80
N LYS A 589 10.35 7.22 5.80
CA LYS A 589 11.46 7.51 6.72
C LYS A 589 12.79 7.69 6.01
N ASN A 590 13.08 6.90 4.97
CA ASN A 590 14.32 7.03 4.20
C ASN A 590 14.33 8.33 3.36
N VAL A 591 13.19 8.75 2.81
CA VAL A 591 13.01 10.05 2.15
C VAL A 591 13.16 11.21 3.16
N GLU A 592 12.67 11.06 4.39
CA GLU A 592 12.89 12.03 5.46
C GLU A 592 14.36 12.11 5.88
N THR A 593 15.04 10.97 6.10
CA THR A 593 16.47 10.98 6.46
C THR A 593 17.35 11.48 5.34
N THR A 594 17.08 11.13 4.07
CA THR A 594 17.84 11.66 2.93
C THR A 594 17.59 13.15 2.73
N LYS A 595 16.34 13.63 2.90
CA LYS A 595 16.05 15.06 2.91
C LYS A 595 16.81 15.79 4.03
N ASN A 596 16.83 15.23 5.24
CA ASN A 596 17.55 15.81 6.37
C ASN A 596 19.07 15.85 6.11
N THR A 597 19.69 14.76 5.65
CA THR A 597 21.13 14.77 5.34
C THR A 597 21.47 15.67 4.14
N THR A 598 20.58 15.86 3.16
CA THR A 598 20.78 16.89 2.11
C THR A 598 20.66 18.32 2.65
N ASN A 599 19.76 18.57 3.62
CA ASN A 599 19.66 19.87 4.29
C ASN A 599 20.91 20.14 5.15
N GLU A 600 21.38 19.14 5.90
CA GLU A 600 22.60 19.22 6.70
C GLU A 600 23.84 19.44 5.82
N ALA A 601 23.94 18.73 4.69
CA ALA A 601 25.00 18.94 3.71
C ALA A 601 24.96 20.35 3.10
N PHE A 602 23.78 20.85 2.73
CA PHE A 602 23.62 22.23 2.22
C PHE A 602 23.94 23.30 3.27
N LEU A 603 23.56 23.08 4.53
CA LEU A 603 23.91 23.98 5.64
C LEU A 603 25.42 23.97 5.91
N LEU A 604 26.06 22.79 5.86
CA LEU A 604 27.51 22.64 6.00
C LEU A 604 28.26 23.27 4.82
N GLU A 605 27.78 23.11 3.59
CA GLU A 605 28.32 23.77 2.40
C GLU A 605 28.22 25.30 2.52
N ASN A 606 27.08 25.82 2.97
CA ASN A 606 26.88 27.25 3.23
C ASN A 606 27.80 27.77 4.34
N GLU A 607 28.04 26.99 5.39
CA GLU A 607 29.00 27.33 6.45
C GLU A 607 30.45 27.29 5.94
N LEU A 608 30.83 26.29 5.16
CA LEU A 608 32.15 26.18 4.54
C LEU A 608 32.41 27.33 3.55
N LEU A 609 31.40 27.73 2.76
CA LEU A 609 31.46 28.90 1.88
C LEU A 609 31.67 30.19 2.68
N LYS A 610 30.95 30.38 3.81
CA LYS A 610 31.16 31.53 4.70
C LYS A 610 32.55 31.54 5.33
N ARG A 611 33.01 30.41 5.88
CA ARG A 611 34.38 30.26 6.42
C ARG A 611 35.43 30.55 5.35
N LEU A 612 35.17 30.20 4.09
CA LEU A 612 36.04 30.47 2.94
C LEU A 612 35.98 31.94 2.48
N GLU A 613 34.82 32.61 2.57
CA GLU A 613 34.72 34.06 2.40
C GLU A 613 35.49 34.82 3.49
N ASP A 614 35.32 34.43 4.76
CA ASP A 614 36.02 35.07 5.88
C ASP A 614 37.53 34.84 5.80
N LYS A 615 37.99 33.64 5.41
CA LYS A 615 39.41 33.40 5.13
C LYS A 615 39.92 34.15 3.89
N LYS A 616 39.10 34.42 2.87
CA LYS A 616 39.44 35.34 1.78
C LYS A 616 39.55 36.79 2.27
N ARG A 617 38.63 37.26 3.13
CA ARG A 617 38.70 38.60 3.76
C ARG A 617 39.97 38.75 4.59
N GLU A 618 40.31 37.75 5.39
CA GLU A 618 41.54 37.69 6.18
C GLU A 618 42.80 37.70 5.30
N ALA A 619 42.82 36.91 4.21
CA ALA A 619 43.91 36.92 3.23
C ALA A 619 44.10 38.31 2.60
N ILE A 620 43.02 38.96 2.13
CA ILE A 620 43.07 40.31 1.55
C ILE A 620 43.56 41.35 2.59
N GLN A 621 43.17 41.22 3.86
CA GLN A 621 43.68 42.07 4.94
C GLN A 621 45.17 41.84 5.23
N LEU A 622 45.66 40.60 5.07
CA LEU A 622 47.08 40.27 5.21
C LEU A 622 47.89 40.76 4.00
N GLU A 623 47.37 40.63 2.78
CA GLU A 623 47.97 41.21 1.56
C GLU A 623 48.07 42.73 1.68
N TRP A 624 47.01 43.42 2.11
CA TRP A 624 47.03 44.87 2.34
C TRP A 624 48.05 45.28 3.42
N LYS A 625 48.20 44.50 4.50
CA LYS A 625 49.26 44.72 5.51
C LYS A 625 50.66 44.50 4.94
N VAL A 626 50.84 43.50 4.08
CA VAL A 626 52.12 43.23 3.40
C VAL A 626 52.48 44.35 2.42
N ASP A 627 51.52 44.87 1.65
CA ASP A 627 51.76 45.97 0.72
C ASP A 627 51.94 47.32 1.45
N ALA A 628 51.23 47.56 2.55
CA ALA A 628 51.52 48.69 3.43
C ALA A 628 52.93 48.62 4.04
N ALA A 629 53.38 47.42 4.45
CA ALA A 629 54.74 47.21 4.94
C ALA A 629 55.81 47.33 3.82
N ARG A 630 55.49 46.92 2.58
CA ARG A 630 56.34 47.13 1.39
C ARG A 630 56.46 48.62 1.06
N GLN A 631 55.35 49.37 1.11
CA GLN A 631 55.35 50.81 0.89
C GLN A 631 56.19 51.51 1.97
N ALA A 632 55.92 51.24 3.25
CA ALA A 632 56.71 51.80 4.36
C ALA A 632 58.21 51.46 4.25
N LYS A 633 58.56 50.24 3.81
CA LYS A 633 59.95 49.87 3.49
C LYS A 633 60.51 50.69 2.33
N SER A 634 59.73 50.93 1.26
CA SER A 634 60.13 51.75 0.13
C SER A 634 60.34 53.22 0.54
N ASP A 635 59.47 53.75 1.39
CA ASP A 635 59.55 55.12 1.91
C ASP A 635 60.77 55.29 2.82
N ILE A 636 61.05 54.31 3.69
CA ILE A 636 62.27 54.26 4.51
C ILE A 636 63.52 54.14 3.64
N LEU A 637 63.51 53.31 2.58
CA LEU A 637 64.62 53.23 1.64
C LEU A 637 64.85 54.54 0.89
N GLN A 638 63.78 55.26 0.51
CA GLN A 638 63.89 56.59 -0.08
C GLN A 638 64.47 57.60 0.91
N GLN A 639 64.02 57.60 2.17
CA GLN A 639 64.59 58.42 3.25
C GLN A 639 66.07 58.10 3.50
N ILE A 640 66.49 56.83 3.44
CA ILE A 640 67.90 56.43 3.55
C ILE A 640 68.69 57.00 2.36
N LEU A 641 68.20 56.86 1.13
CA LEU A 641 68.86 57.43 -0.06
C LEU A 641 68.96 58.97 0.00
N ASP A 642 67.98 59.65 0.59
CA ASP A 642 68.02 61.10 0.79
C ASP A 642 68.97 61.51 1.93
N CYS A 643 69.06 60.73 3.01
CA CYS A 643 70.10 60.88 4.03
C CYS A 643 71.51 60.62 3.46
N GLU A 644 71.69 59.63 2.58
CA GLU A 644 72.96 59.37 1.88
C GLU A 644 73.35 60.54 0.96
N ARG A 645 72.38 61.12 0.24
CA ARG A 645 72.59 62.35 -0.55
C ARG A 645 73.02 63.52 0.32
N ASP A 646 72.37 63.72 1.47
CA ASP A 646 72.73 64.78 2.43
C ASP A 646 74.13 64.54 3.04
N ILE A 647 74.48 63.29 3.38
CA ILE A 647 75.84 62.94 3.85
C ILE A 647 76.87 63.29 2.77
N LEU A 648 76.67 62.87 1.52
CA LEU A 648 77.58 63.19 0.40
C LEU A 648 77.68 64.71 0.15
N PHE A 649 76.59 65.45 0.33
CA PHE A 649 76.57 66.91 0.23
C PHE A 649 77.33 67.59 1.38
N TRP A 650 77.22 67.08 2.61
CA TRP A 650 77.99 67.57 3.76
C TRP A 650 79.47 67.18 3.68
N ASP A 651 79.82 65.99 3.21
CA ASP A 651 81.21 65.60 2.93
C ASP A 651 81.82 66.49 1.84
N ARG A 652 81.07 66.79 0.76
CA ARG A 652 81.58 67.71 -0.28
C ARG A 652 81.75 69.14 0.25
N LYS A 653 80.88 69.62 1.14
CA LYS A 653 81.08 70.89 1.86
C LYS A 653 82.29 70.85 2.78
N LEU A 654 82.49 69.75 3.53
CA LEU A 654 83.63 69.56 4.43
C LEU A 654 84.95 69.52 3.65
N GLN A 655 84.95 68.87 2.49
CA GLN A 655 86.08 68.87 1.57
C GLN A 655 86.39 70.28 1.07
N ILE A 656 85.39 71.03 0.59
CA ILE A 656 85.57 72.43 0.17
C ILE A 656 86.07 73.29 1.33
N ALA A 657 85.55 73.09 2.55
CA ALA A 657 86.01 73.80 3.74
C ALA A 657 87.51 73.53 4.01
N ARG A 658 87.96 72.27 3.98
CA ARG A 658 89.38 71.89 4.10
C ARG A 658 90.23 72.45 2.97
N GLU A 659 89.75 72.41 1.72
CA GLU A 659 90.41 73.01 0.56
C GLU A 659 90.59 74.54 0.76
N THR A 660 89.59 75.24 1.32
CA THR A 660 89.71 76.66 1.66
C THR A 660 90.58 76.94 2.88
N GLU A 661 90.58 76.07 3.90
CA GLU A 661 91.44 76.20 5.08
C GLU A 661 92.93 76.06 4.70
N MET A 662 93.26 75.08 3.86
CA MET A 662 94.60 74.94 3.27
C MET A 662 95.01 76.13 2.40
N ALA A 663 94.05 76.77 1.72
CA ALA A 663 94.29 77.99 0.94
C ALA A 663 94.42 79.28 1.77
N LEU A 664 94.09 79.24 3.08
CA LEU A 664 94.15 80.37 4.01
C LEU A 664 95.26 80.26 5.06
N ASP A 665 96.16 79.26 4.99
CA ASP A 665 97.23 79.05 5.97
C ASP A 665 98.18 80.28 6.12
N PRO A 666 98.21 80.95 7.30
CA PRO A 666 99.09 82.08 7.58
C PRO A 666 100.58 81.73 7.73
N SER A 667 101.01 80.49 7.46
CA SER A 667 102.42 80.11 7.39
C SER A 667 103.10 80.64 6.12
N ILE A 668 102.37 80.75 5.01
CA ILE A 668 102.88 81.18 3.71
C ILE A 668 103.07 82.71 3.71
N GLY A 669 104.33 83.17 3.63
CA GLY A 669 104.70 84.59 3.49
C GLY A 669 105.43 85.25 4.66
N ARG A 670 105.58 84.58 5.82
CA ARG A 670 106.25 85.17 7.01
C ARG A 670 107.69 85.66 6.76
N ALA A 671 108.41 85.04 5.81
CA ALA A 671 109.83 85.31 5.55
C ALA A 671 110.15 86.69 4.92
N GLU A 672 109.15 87.38 4.37
CA GLU A 672 109.34 88.68 3.71
C GLU A 672 109.12 89.85 4.69
N VAL A 673 108.10 89.73 5.56
CA VAL A 673 107.73 90.74 6.56
C VAL A 673 108.84 90.99 7.60
N GLU A 674 109.66 89.99 7.92
CA GLU A 674 110.80 90.17 8.84
C GLU A 674 112.00 90.89 8.23
N LYS A 675 112.15 90.92 6.90
CA LYS A 675 113.26 91.63 6.24
C LYS A 675 113.02 93.14 6.30
N MET A 676 111.84 93.60 5.89
CA MET A 676 111.48 95.02 5.86
C MET A 676 111.58 95.71 7.24
N LYS A 677 111.36 94.97 8.34
CA LYS A 677 111.48 95.51 9.71
C LYS A 677 112.90 95.79 10.19
N LYS A 678 113.94 95.21 9.54
CA LYS A 678 115.35 95.39 9.96
C LYS A 678 116.03 96.59 9.30
N GLU A 679 115.51 97.05 8.16
CA GLU A 679 116.11 98.14 7.37
C GLU A 679 115.75 99.53 7.94
N ILE A 680 114.52 99.70 8.45
CA ILE A 680 114.04 100.96 9.04
C ILE A 680 114.92 101.41 10.23
N ALA A 681 115.38 100.47 11.06
CA ALA A 681 116.17 100.78 12.26
C ALA A 681 117.53 101.43 11.97
N PHE A 682 118.14 101.19 10.79
CA PHE A 682 119.46 101.74 10.46
C PHE A 682 119.44 103.20 10.03
N MET A 683 118.31 103.75 9.59
CA MET A 683 118.23 105.14 9.11
C MET A 683 118.09 106.18 10.23
N GLU A 684 117.50 105.81 11.37
CA GLU A 684 117.21 106.76 12.45
C GLU A 684 118.48 107.22 13.21
N GLU A 685 119.45 106.32 13.42
CA GLU A 685 120.67 106.62 14.18
C GLU A 685 121.56 107.66 13.47
N ARG A 686 121.65 107.59 12.13
CA ARG A 686 122.51 108.43 11.29
C ARG A 686 122.15 109.92 11.33
N LEU A 687 120.89 110.26 11.61
CA LEU A 687 120.40 111.65 11.68
C LEU A 687 120.95 112.40 12.91
N SER A 688 121.29 111.67 13.98
CA SER A 688 121.57 112.24 15.31
C SER A 688 122.94 112.92 15.44
N GLN A 689 123.96 112.43 14.72
CA GLN A 689 125.36 112.85 14.89
C GLN A 689 125.66 114.18 14.17
N LEU A 690 125.11 114.38 12.97
CA LEU A 690 125.37 115.56 12.13
C LEU A 690 124.93 116.91 12.74
N GLN A 691 124.07 116.91 13.76
CA GLN A 691 123.47 118.15 14.30
C GLN A 691 124.32 118.89 15.35
N ARG A 692 125.44 118.32 15.83
CA ARG A 692 126.21 118.88 16.96
C ARG A 692 127.46 119.67 16.56
N GLU A 693 128.22 119.21 15.58
CA GLU A 693 129.57 119.76 15.32
C GLU A 693 129.57 121.02 14.44
N GLN A 694 128.54 121.23 13.60
CA GLN A 694 128.44 122.39 12.70
C GLN A 694 128.20 123.73 13.43
N LYS A 695 127.79 123.71 14.71
CA LYS A 695 127.16 124.88 15.38
C LYS A 695 128.06 125.72 16.30
N PHE A 696 129.28 125.30 16.60
CA PHE A 696 130.07 125.96 17.65
C PHE A 696 131.08 127.01 17.15
N LEU A 697 131.85 126.72 16.10
CA LEU A 697 133.10 127.46 15.82
C LEU A 697 133.12 128.28 14.52
N ILE A 698 132.08 128.20 13.69
CA ILE A 698 131.95 129.11 12.53
C ILE A 698 131.07 130.33 12.86
N THR A 699 130.22 130.19 13.88
CA THR A 699 129.17 131.13 14.32
C THR A 699 129.63 132.54 14.71
N GLU A 700 130.93 132.78 14.92
CA GLU A 700 131.46 134.12 15.19
C GLU A 700 132.05 134.78 13.93
N MET A 701 132.83 134.04 13.13
CA MET A 701 133.51 134.58 11.95
C MET A 701 132.62 134.61 10.69
N GLN A 702 131.54 133.83 10.65
CA GLN A 702 130.52 133.93 9.59
C GLN A 702 129.76 135.26 9.62
N LYS A 703 129.35 135.74 10.80
CA LYS A 703 128.38 136.85 10.98
C LYS A 703 128.73 138.13 10.19
N LEU A 704 130.01 138.40 9.95
CA LEU A 704 130.49 139.56 9.20
C LEU A 704 130.56 139.33 7.67
N ILE A 705 130.72 138.07 7.23
CA ILE A 705 130.63 137.67 5.81
C ILE A 705 129.16 137.55 5.40
N ASP A 706 128.31 137.00 6.28
CA ASP A 706 126.87 136.84 6.08
C ASP A 706 126.18 138.18 5.75
N HIS A 707 126.69 139.31 6.27
CA HIS A 707 126.17 140.65 5.92
C HIS A 707 126.29 140.96 4.42
N ARG A 708 127.34 140.47 3.75
CA ARG A 708 127.54 140.61 2.29
C ARG A 708 126.61 139.68 1.50
N GLU A 709 126.32 138.50 2.03
CA GLU A 709 125.43 137.51 1.40
C GLU A 709 123.94 137.84 1.59
N ILE A 710 123.56 138.44 2.73
CA ILE A 710 122.21 138.98 3.00
C ILE A 710 121.78 140.01 1.95
N ILE A 711 122.71 140.78 1.39
CA ILE A 711 122.44 141.72 0.29
C ILE A 711 122.07 140.96 -1.01
N ARG A 712 122.77 139.85 -1.32
CA ARG A 712 122.45 138.99 -2.49
C ARG A 712 121.13 138.24 -2.30
N MET A 713 120.86 137.76 -1.07
CA MET A 713 119.61 137.07 -0.71
C MET A 713 118.37 137.98 -0.79
N LYS A 714 118.50 139.27 -0.44
CA LYS A 714 117.44 140.26 -0.67
C LYS A 714 117.11 140.44 -2.16
N GLY A 715 118.06 140.23 -3.07
CA GLY A 715 117.81 140.24 -4.52
C GLY A 715 116.98 139.05 -5.02
N LYS A 716 117.30 137.81 -4.57
CA LYS A 716 116.55 136.61 -5.01
C LYS A 716 115.15 136.48 -4.41
N GLY A 717 114.86 137.14 -3.28
CA GLY A 717 113.54 137.09 -2.64
C GLY A 717 112.37 137.63 -3.48
N VAL A 718 112.63 138.46 -4.49
CA VAL A 718 111.60 139.10 -5.32
C VAL A 718 111.02 138.15 -6.39
N LEU A 719 111.75 137.11 -6.79
CA LEU A 719 111.35 136.25 -7.92
C LEU A 719 110.38 135.10 -7.56
N ASN A 720 110.29 134.71 -6.29
CA ASN A 720 109.56 133.48 -5.89
C ASN A 720 108.12 133.70 -5.39
N ALA A 721 107.51 134.87 -5.65
CA ALA A 721 106.16 135.20 -5.18
C ALA A 721 105.01 134.59 -6.02
N VAL A 722 105.31 133.80 -7.06
CA VAL A 722 104.36 133.50 -8.16
C VAL A 722 103.64 132.13 -8.05
N HIS A 723 104.18 131.15 -7.31
CA HIS A 723 103.73 129.74 -7.40
C HIS A 723 103.08 129.16 -6.13
N ALA A 724 102.17 129.92 -5.48
CA ALA A 724 101.49 129.46 -4.26
C ALA A 724 99.95 129.43 -4.40
N GLN A 725 99.39 128.29 -4.83
CA GLN A 725 97.94 128.03 -4.68
C GLN A 725 97.66 126.60 -4.19
N LYS A 726 96.70 126.48 -3.27
CA LYS A 726 96.37 125.26 -2.49
C LYS A 726 94.90 124.86 -2.74
N ARG A 727 94.53 123.61 -2.40
CA ARG A 727 93.60 123.34 -1.28
C ARG A 727 93.37 121.85 -0.98
N GLY A 728 93.05 121.58 0.29
CA GLY A 728 92.41 120.36 0.80
C GLY A 728 91.08 120.70 1.50
N VAL A 729 90.39 119.68 2.02
CA VAL A 729 88.97 119.73 2.45
C VAL A 729 88.80 120.01 3.95
N THR A 730 87.63 120.54 4.36
CA THR A 730 87.38 121.05 5.72
C THR A 730 86.16 120.41 6.40
N ARG A 731 86.38 119.73 7.54
CA ARG A 731 85.59 119.52 8.79
C ARG A 731 84.03 119.41 8.81
N LEU A 732 83.25 119.87 7.83
CA LEU A 732 81.79 120.03 7.95
C LEU A 732 80.95 118.77 7.61
N GLY A 733 81.54 117.76 6.96
CA GLY A 733 80.82 116.52 6.58
C GLY A 733 80.48 115.62 7.78
N VAL A 734 81.47 115.39 8.65
CA VAL A 734 81.43 114.46 9.80
C VAL A 734 80.25 114.73 10.75
N GLN A 735 79.75 115.96 10.80
CA GLN A 735 78.65 116.35 11.69
C GLN A 735 77.25 116.03 11.13
N LYS A 736 77.11 115.65 9.85
CA LYS A 736 75.84 115.20 9.25
C LYS A 736 75.63 113.69 9.37
N GLU A 737 76.63 112.88 9.02
CA GLU A 737 76.57 111.41 9.10
C GLU A 737 76.18 110.93 10.50
N ASN A 738 76.76 111.55 11.54
CA ASN A 738 76.51 111.21 12.94
C ASN A 738 75.03 111.44 13.36
N THR A 739 74.26 112.26 12.63
CA THR A 739 72.81 112.45 12.87
C THR A 739 71.91 111.49 12.08
N GLN A 740 72.42 110.87 11.02
CA GLN A 740 71.73 109.79 10.31
C GLN A 740 71.90 108.47 11.08
N LEU A 741 73.15 108.15 11.47
CA LEU A 741 73.47 106.95 12.26
C LEU A 741 72.67 106.89 13.57
N PHE A 742 72.44 108.02 14.25
CA PHE A 742 71.64 108.06 15.48
C PHE A 742 70.15 107.73 15.26
N LYS A 743 69.60 107.98 14.06
CA LYS A 743 68.22 107.59 13.72
C LYS A 743 68.13 106.12 13.33
N GLU A 744 69.07 105.63 12.53
CA GLU A 744 69.13 104.22 12.14
C GLU A 744 69.37 103.29 13.34
N LEU A 745 70.25 103.71 14.27
CA LEU A 745 70.48 103.00 15.53
C LEU A 745 69.20 102.85 16.36
N ASN A 746 68.38 103.91 16.47
CA ASN A 746 67.14 103.87 17.24
C ASN A 746 66.04 103.05 16.54
N GLY A 747 65.96 103.10 15.20
CA GLY A 747 65.09 102.23 14.41
C GLY A 747 65.44 100.75 14.59
N LYS A 748 66.72 100.40 14.43
CA LYS A 748 67.21 99.03 14.68
C LYS A 748 67.00 98.57 16.13
N ARG A 749 67.04 99.48 17.10
CA ARG A 749 66.76 99.17 18.51
C ARG A 749 65.27 98.87 18.76
N GLN A 750 64.36 99.54 18.05
CA GLN A 750 62.92 99.23 18.11
C GLN A 750 62.57 97.93 17.35
N GLU A 751 63.17 97.67 16.19
CA GLU A 751 63.06 96.36 15.52
C GLU A 751 63.57 95.22 16.41
N SER A 752 64.72 95.43 17.07
CA SER A 752 65.30 94.45 18.01
C SER A 752 64.35 94.16 19.17
N GLN A 753 63.76 95.17 19.82
CA GLN A 753 62.80 94.96 20.90
C GLN A 753 61.46 94.35 20.44
N ALA A 754 61.03 94.61 19.21
CA ALA A 754 59.87 93.93 18.64
C ALA A 754 60.15 92.43 18.42
N LYS A 755 61.31 92.08 17.87
CA LYS A 755 61.74 90.68 17.71
C LYS A 755 62.02 89.99 19.05
N GLU A 756 62.58 90.70 20.03
CA GLU A 756 62.81 90.16 21.38
C GLU A 756 61.49 89.84 22.10
N LYS A 757 60.42 90.61 21.86
CA LYS A 757 59.06 90.26 22.33
C LYS A 757 58.51 89.03 21.62
N GLN A 758 58.59 88.97 20.29
CA GLN A 758 58.15 87.79 19.53
C GLN A 758 58.91 86.52 19.93
N VAL A 759 60.22 86.62 20.20
CA VAL A 759 61.02 85.50 20.74
C VAL A 759 60.55 85.10 22.14
N LYS A 760 60.15 86.03 23.00
CA LYS A 760 59.60 85.72 24.34
C LYS A 760 58.20 85.12 24.30
N GLU A 761 57.35 85.51 23.35
CA GLU A 761 56.05 84.87 23.12
C GLU A 761 56.23 83.45 22.55
N ILE A 762 57.10 83.28 21.54
CA ILE A 762 57.45 81.97 20.98
C ILE A 762 58.08 81.05 22.03
N LEU A 763 58.95 81.56 22.91
CA LEU A 763 59.52 80.77 24.01
C LEU A 763 58.46 80.38 25.05
N ALA A 764 57.49 81.25 25.36
CA ALA A 764 56.42 80.91 26.30
C ALA A 764 55.45 79.86 25.73
N ASP A 765 55.13 79.90 24.44
CA ASP A 765 54.33 78.87 23.78
C ASP A 765 55.15 77.58 23.52
N MET A 766 56.47 77.68 23.39
CA MET A 766 57.38 76.53 23.40
C MET A 766 57.47 75.88 24.78
N GLU A 767 57.51 76.65 25.88
CA GLU A 767 57.44 76.11 27.25
C GLU A 767 56.08 75.46 27.54
N LYS A 768 54.96 76.04 27.06
CA LYS A 768 53.64 75.37 27.14
C LYS A 768 53.62 74.06 26.39
N THR A 769 53.99 74.06 25.11
CA THR A 769 53.96 72.83 24.29
C THR A 769 54.94 71.78 24.80
N VAL A 770 56.09 72.17 25.37
CA VAL A 770 56.95 71.24 26.13
C VAL A 770 56.25 70.71 27.38
N SER A 771 55.52 71.53 28.14
CA SER A 771 54.78 71.07 29.32
C SER A 771 53.59 70.15 28.98
N GLU A 772 52.94 70.35 27.83
CA GLU A 772 51.87 69.50 27.29
C GLU A 772 52.44 68.18 26.72
N VAL A 773 53.60 68.25 26.05
CA VAL A 773 54.36 67.07 25.62
C VAL A 773 54.87 66.27 26.81
N ASP A 774 55.32 66.90 27.89
CA ASP A 774 55.76 66.19 29.09
C ASP A 774 54.58 65.73 29.97
N HIS A 775 53.40 66.33 29.86
CA HIS A 775 52.16 65.81 30.45
C HIS A 775 51.70 64.54 29.70
N THR A 776 51.64 64.59 28.37
CA THR A 776 51.25 63.44 27.55
C THR A 776 52.27 62.30 27.57
N LYS A 777 53.58 62.59 27.71
CA LYS A 777 54.59 61.56 28.03
C LYS A 777 54.31 60.86 29.36
N ARG A 778 53.95 61.60 30.43
CA ARG A 778 53.63 60.97 31.72
C ARG A 778 52.35 60.15 31.66
N GLU A 779 51.35 60.58 30.89
CA GLU A 779 50.15 59.77 30.62
C GLU A 779 50.50 58.50 29.83
N ILE A 780 51.42 58.58 28.86
CA ILE A 780 51.95 57.41 28.14
C ILE A 780 52.75 56.50 29.10
N GLU A 781 53.60 57.05 29.98
CA GLU A 781 54.35 56.28 30.99
C GLU A 781 53.42 55.59 32.02
N GLU A 782 52.31 56.24 32.43
CA GLU A 782 51.29 55.61 33.28
C GLU A 782 50.49 54.54 32.52
N LEU A 783 50.19 54.74 31.23
CA LEU A 783 49.51 53.75 30.39
C LEU A 783 50.41 52.56 30.05
N ASP A 784 51.69 52.78 29.75
CA ASP A 784 52.70 51.73 29.58
C ASP A 784 52.95 51.00 30.90
N GLY A 785 52.92 51.69 32.04
CA GLY A 785 52.92 51.09 33.38
C GLY A 785 51.70 50.19 33.65
N GLN A 786 50.51 50.59 33.17
CA GLN A 786 49.30 49.76 33.22
C GLN A 786 49.38 48.58 32.24
N ILE A 787 49.91 48.77 31.04
CA ILE A 787 50.16 47.71 30.05
C ILE A 787 51.17 46.70 30.60
N GLU A 788 52.23 47.15 31.25
CA GLU A 788 53.18 46.30 31.99
C GLU A 788 52.50 45.51 33.11
N ALA A 789 51.65 46.15 33.91
CA ALA A 789 50.90 45.46 34.97
C ALA A 789 49.95 44.40 34.39
N TYR A 790 49.22 44.70 33.30
CA TYR A 790 48.35 43.74 32.62
C TYR A 790 49.13 42.65 31.89
N ARG A 791 50.31 42.94 31.33
CA ARG A 791 51.21 41.91 30.77
C ARG A 791 51.71 40.96 31.85
N ARG A 792 52.05 41.45 33.04
CA ARG A 792 52.46 40.60 34.18
C ARG A 792 51.30 39.76 34.72
N GLN A 793 50.07 40.29 34.73
CA GLN A 793 48.86 39.52 35.07
C GLN A 793 48.52 38.47 33.99
N LEU A 794 48.67 38.80 32.70
CA LEU A 794 48.53 37.83 31.61
C LEU A 794 49.61 36.74 31.70
N ALA A 795 50.86 37.10 31.99
CA ALA A 795 51.95 36.16 32.18
C ALA A 795 51.73 35.23 33.39
N SER A 796 51.19 35.73 34.52
CA SER A 796 50.83 34.87 35.65
C SER A 796 49.66 33.93 35.31
N ILE A 797 48.63 34.44 34.63
CA ILE A 797 47.48 33.62 34.18
C ILE A 797 47.92 32.59 33.12
N GLN A 798 48.92 32.91 32.29
CA GLN A 798 49.51 31.98 31.33
C GLN A 798 50.34 30.91 32.04
N LYS A 799 51.24 31.25 32.98
CA LYS A 799 51.98 30.26 33.78
C LYS A 799 51.05 29.39 34.65
N GLU A 800 49.95 29.95 35.20
CA GLU A 800 48.89 29.16 35.86
C GLU A 800 48.15 28.22 34.88
N LYS A 801 47.82 28.69 33.67
CA LYS A 801 47.16 27.86 32.65
C LYS A 801 48.08 26.75 32.14
N GLU A 802 49.36 27.04 31.92
CA GLU A 802 50.38 26.08 31.51
C GLU A 802 50.53 25.00 32.60
N HIS A 803 50.67 25.39 33.88
CA HIS A 803 50.65 24.44 35.00
C HIS A 803 49.35 23.60 35.08
N ILE A 804 48.18 24.16 34.73
CA ILE A 804 46.90 23.43 34.69
C ILE A 804 46.83 22.46 33.50
N ASP A 805 47.31 22.85 32.33
CA ASP A 805 47.35 21.98 31.14
C ASP A 805 48.43 20.87 31.32
N ASP A 806 49.56 21.15 31.97
CA ASP A 806 50.59 20.17 32.36
C ASP A 806 50.07 19.17 33.41
N GLU A 807 49.43 19.65 34.50
CA GLU A 807 48.75 18.79 35.47
C GLU A 807 47.73 17.87 34.77
N LYS A 808 47.04 18.40 33.75
CA LYS A 808 46.02 17.70 32.99
C LYS A 808 46.63 16.68 32.02
N GLU A 809 47.74 16.97 31.35
CA GLU A 809 48.52 15.96 30.62
C GLU A 809 49.03 14.85 31.54
N LEU A 810 49.50 15.19 32.74
CA LEU A 810 50.01 14.22 33.72
C LEU A 810 48.86 13.35 34.30
N LYS A 811 47.69 13.96 34.57
CA LYS A 811 46.45 13.26 34.94
C LYS A 811 45.88 12.42 33.77
N GLN A 812 46.07 12.84 32.53
CA GLN A 812 45.62 12.12 31.33
C GLN A 812 46.56 10.95 30.96
N ASN A 813 47.87 11.10 31.15
CA ASN A 813 48.86 10.03 31.05
C ASN A 813 48.67 8.98 32.15
N THR A 814 48.48 9.39 33.41
CA THR A 814 48.19 8.43 34.49
C THR A 814 46.84 7.74 34.29
N PHE A 815 45.82 8.44 33.79
CA PHE A 815 44.56 7.82 33.37
C PHE A 815 44.76 6.81 32.22
N GLN A 816 45.59 7.10 31.21
CA GLN A 816 45.94 6.13 30.16
C GLN A 816 46.63 4.88 30.72
N ARG A 817 47.65 5.04 31.59
CA ARG A 817 48.34 3.91 32.23
C ARG A 817 47.39 3.04 33.06
N LEU A 818 46.45 3.65 33.80
CA LEU A 818 45.39 2.94 34.52
C LEU A 818 44.43 2.20 33.56
N ARG A 819 44.09 2.81 32.42
CA ARG A 819 43.23 2.21 31.38
C ARG A 819 43.91 1.07 30.60
N GLU A 820 45.24 1.04 30.57
CA GLU A 820 46.05 -0.06 30.04
C GLU A 820 46.23 -1.18 31.06
N ALA A 821 46.30 -0.86 32.35
CA ALA A 821 46.24 -1.83 33.44
C ALA A 821 44.86 -2.52 33.52
N GLU A 822 43.77 -1.76 33.39
CA GLU A 822 42.39 -2.28 33.31
C GLU A 822 42.16 -3.20 32.10
N LYS A 823 42.94 -3.01 31.01
CA LYS A 823 42.96 -3.88 29.83
C LYS A 823 44.00 -5.01 29.89
N GLY A 824 44.77 -5.11 30.97
CA GLY A 824 45.78 -6.16 31.16
C GLY A 824 47.00 -6.08 30.23
N SER A 825 47.26 -4.93 29.58
CA SER A 825 48.39 -4.75 28.66
C SER A 825 49.53 -3.90 29.21
N TYR A 826 49.41 -3.39 30.44
CA TYR A 826 50.45 -2.58 31.08
C TYR A 826 51.67 -3.42 31.48
N LYS A 827 52.87 -2.90 31.21
CA LYS A 827 54.15 -3.55 31.49
C LYS A 827 54.97 -2.66 32.42
N LEU A 828 55.38 -3.19 33.57
CA LEU A 828 56.26 -2.48 34.51
C LEU A 828 57.62 -2.21 33.83
N THR A 829 58.06 -0.96 33.82
CA THR A 829 59.36 -0.54 33.24
C THR A 829 60.51 -0.48 34.25
N CYS A 830 60.22 -0.56 35.56
CA CYS A 830 61.18 -0.79 36.63
C CYS A 830 60.53 -1.63 37.74
N TYR A 831 61.34 -2.31 38.55
CA TYR A 831 60.89 -2.94 39.79
C TYR A 831 61.35 -2.10 41.00
N PRO A 832 60.71 -2.23 42.19
CA PRO A 832 61.01 -1.39 43.37
C PRO A 832 62.42 -1.55 43.98
N GLU A 833 63.27 -2.41 43.41
CA GLU A 833 64.66 -2.62 43.82
C GLU A 833 65.65 -1.85 42.92
N ASP A 834 65.23 -1.43 41.72
CA ASP A 834 66.03 -0.64 40.77
C ASP A 834 65.76 0.88 40.87
N THR A 835 64.71 1.30 41.58
CA THR A 835 64.23 2.70 41.58
C THR A 835 65.23 3.68 42.17
N GLU A 836 65.87 3.37 43.30
CA GLU A 836 66.88 4.26 43.92
C GLU A 836 68.11 4.46 43.01
N ALA A 837 68.44 3.46 42.17
CA ALA A 837 69.58 3.52 41.25
C ALA A 837 69.30 4.37 40.00
N GLU A 838 68.08 4.31 39.46
CA GLU A 838 67.64 5.20 38.38
C GLU A 838 67.38 6.63 38.88
N GLU A 839 66.81 6.83 40.07
CA GLU A 839 66.69 8.15 40.70
C GLU A 839 68.07 8.79 40.90
N SER A 840 69.04 8.06 41.46
CA SER A 840 70.42 8.54 41.62
C SER A 840 71.07 8.96 40.30
N ARG A 841 70.86 8.19 39.21
CA ARG A 841 71.44 8.52 37.89
C ARG A 841 70.75 9.71 37.24
N LEU A 842 69.46 9.91 37.49
CA LEU A 842 68.73 11.10 37.04
C LEU A 842 69.14 12.35 37.82
N GLU A 843 69.39 12.25 39.13
CA GLU A 843 69.92 13.35 39.94
C GLU A 843 71.35 13.74 39.56
N GLU A 844 72.25 12.78 39.28
CA GLU A 844 73.58 13.09 38.70
C GLU A 844 73.46 13.81 37.35
N GLY A 845 72.52 13.39 36.49
CA GLY A 845 72.21 14.09 35.25
C GLY A 845 71.78 15.54 35.48
N ARG A 846 70.83 15.74 36.42
CA ARG A 846 70.26 17.05 36.78
C ARG A 846 71.30 18.01 37.37
N GLN A 847 72.16 17.51 38.27
CA GLN A 847 73.25 18.30 38.85
C GLN A 847 74.29 18.73 37.81
N ASN A 848 74.60 17.87 36.83
CA ASN A 848 75.50 18.25 35.74
C ASN A 848 74.88 19.31 34.81
N THR A 849 73.59 19.25 34.49
CA THR A 849 72.93 20.31 33.70
C THR A 849 72.87 21.65 34.43
N ILE A 850 72.57 21.66 35.74
CA ILE A 850 72.59 22.88 36.56
C ILE A 850 73.98 23.53 36.52
N ARG A 851 75.03 22.73 36.71
CA ARG A 851 76.43 23.20 36.73
C ARG A 851 76.88 23.83 35.41
N ILE A 852 76.40 23.30 34.28
CA ILE A 852 76.66 23.86 32.93
C ILE A 852 75.92 25.21 32.76
N ILE A 853 74.70 25.34 33.29
CA ILE A 853 73.93 26.59 33.26
C ILE A 853 74.59 27.66 34.14
N GLU A 854 75.11 27.30 35.31
CA GLU A 854 75.89 28.20 36.17
C GLU A 854 77.18 28.69 35.50
N GLU A 855 77.93 27.82 34.82
CA GLU A 855 79.11 28.23 34.06
C GLU A 855 78.75 29.17 32.88
N LEU A 856 77.66 28.91 32.14
CA LEU A 856 77.19 29.78 31.07
C LEU A 856 76.74 31.16 31.57
N ALA A 857 76.00 31.21 32.69
CA ALA A 857 75.60 32.47 33.32
C ALA A 857 76.80 33.30 33.79
N SER A 858 77.90 32.66 34.20
CA SER A 858 79.14 33.36 34.59
C SER A 858 79.89 33.98 33.40
N GLN A 859 79.71 33.45 32.19
CA GLN A 859 80.43 33.88 30.99
C GLN A 859 79.66 34.94 30.16
N PHE A 860 78.33 34.97 30.25
CA PHE A 860 77.47 35.88 29.47
C PHE A 860 76.45 36.61 30.36
N PRO A 861 76.83 37.69 31.07
CA PRO A 861 75.96 38.39 32.02
C PRO A 861 74.67 38.96 31.41
N GLU A 862 74.64 39.21 30.10
CA GLU A 862 73.48 39.75 29.37
C GLU A 862 72.35 38.71 29.21
N LEU A 863 72.65 37.40 29.31
CA LEU A 863 71.68 36.30 29.19
C LEU A 863 71.14 35.80 30.54
N THR A 864 71.55 36.40 31.66
CA THR A 864 71.24 35.91 33.02
C THR A 864 69.74 35.78 33.30
N SER A 865 68.89 36.62 32.69
CA SER A 865 67.44 36.54 32.86
C SER A 865 66.82 35.31 32.20
N GLU A 866 67.26 34.97 30.98
CA GLU A 866 66.71 33.84 30.21
C GLU A 866 67.22 32.50 30.76
N LEU A 867 68.46 32.48 31.25
CA LEU A 867 69.05 31.32 31.94
C LEU A 867 68.38 31.03 33.31
N GLN A 868 67.78 32.04 33.96
CA GLN A 868 67.05 31.83 35.22
C GLN A 868 65.66 31.20 35.02
N ASP A 869 64.88 31.58 33.99
CA ASP A 869 63.62 30.88 33.67
C ASP A 869 63.89 29.40 33.30
N LEU A 870 65.01 29.09 32.65
CA LEU A 870 65.43 27.71 32.37
C LEU A 870 65.71 26.87 33.63
N MET A 871 66.24 27.47 34.71
CA MET A 871 66.39 26.77 36.00
C MET A 871 65.05 26.53 36.72
N GLY A 872 63.97 27.21 36.32
CA GLY A 872 62.62 26.95 36.83
C GLY A 872 61.94 25.72 36.22
N SER A 873 62.57 25.09 35.22
CA SER A 873 61.99 24.00 34.40
C SER A 873 62.70 22.65 34.58
N VAL A 874 63.57 22.50 35.60
CA VAL A 874 64.49 21.36 35.79
C VAL A 874 64.43 20.81 37.21
#